data_AF-A0A2N2P410-F1
#
_entry.id   AF-A0A2N2P410-F1
#
_cell.length_a   1.000
_cell.length_b   1.000
_cell.length_c   1.000
_cell.angle_alpha   90.00
_cell.angle_beta   90.00
_cell.angle_gamma   90.00
#
_symmetry.space_group_name_H-M   'P 1'
#
loop_
_entity.id
_entity.type
_entity.pdbx_description
1 polymer ?
#
loop_
_entity_poly.entity_id
_entity_poly.type
_entity_poly.pdbx_seq_one_letter_code
_entity_poly.pdbx_strand_id
1 'polypeptide(L)'
;MVIPIQIFVQMYILEDSAMAQFLERSVVVNGDAAIDWFVISGVTRGEESGSRRNISRLSSQPGGVYLLNDLIGATVNRFNQKNPAEPWQIYSLHTPEASFHPSDLRINHSFARCTRQAGKPTPAWRVVERLGIQKATADGIQPWQLIEDDPDEAALILLHDSNLGFRNHQELWPKALLNSDKKPWVILKMAKPIMEANPLWEYLRQNFSEQLIVVIAVDDLRQAEVQISRNLSWERTAQDVVWELTYNPKMNALLDCSHVIVTFPNVGAILISRSEHADQFPECHLFFDPKHSEGSWEQAFPGKMSGYQCCFLAGLSHHFLTGEPDINTGIQAGLSAMRTLHQTGFVVKNENELLPDLNFPLERILDNLEKQTCNFSRILIEFPTRLLHEKALEKDPPFAPGYWTILESCYTSNLDVVAREVVINGPETALKNVPLGQFNNLLTVDRREIESFQAIRALIKEYCAASRVERPVSIAVFGPPGSGKSFGVKQVAKSLKLPDVKIEDITFNLSQMKSPDELADAFHQIRDKVLKGIIPLVFWDEFDSQLSGQKLGWLRYFLAPMQDGEFTEGQLRHPIGRAIFVFAGGTCATIEEFEGKGTEEFKDAKGPDFVSRLRGYINILGANPPSKDSRPDPYYIIRRAILLRSILGMAAPQLFANGDGSGKLRMDRGLLEAMLKVRKYKHGARSMESILNMSTLANKTRFERSSLPSESQIELHVDAQNFFSILQRADFEEGRLEALARATHTVYCDGLRFRGEQTKAMVNYENLPEELKESNRKSAKDILRKLEFCGYEPVHARSNQIPLDFPGETLDRLAEEEHIRWMREKLQAERTPHWHYGPQRDDDQGIHPCLLPWREYSPEEKAQLFTVEEWQRIGEGFLPEDERNKDYDMVRGIPEILARAGYAVVKSRDDNKS
;
A
#
# COMPACT_ATOMS: atom_id res chain seq x y z
N MET A 1 23.27 -48.03 36.86
CA MET A 1 23.75 -49.17 36.04
C MET A 1 23.39 -48.83 34.60
N VAL A 2 24.41 -48.57 33.80
CA VAL A 2 24.35 -48.12 32.39
C VAL A 2 24.44 -49.37 31.48
N ILE A 3 24.04 -49.21 30.21
CA ILE A 3 24.37 -50.00 29.00
C ILE A 3 23.15 -50.78 28.41
N PRO A 4 22.83 -50.72 27.10
CA PRO A 4 22.75 -49.55 26.19
C PRO A 4 21.54 -49.60 25.22
N ILE A 5 21.10 -48.44 24.73
CA ILE A 5 20.21 -48.32 23.57
C ILE A 5 21.07 -48.56 22.32
N GLN A 6 21.06 -49.79 21.76
CA GLN A 6 21.83 -50.08 20.54
C GLN A 6 21.13 -51.06 19.58
N ILE A 7 19.80 -51.17 19.61
CA ILE A 7 19.06 -52.02 18.64
C ILE A 7 17.89 -51.29 17.95
N PHE A 8 17.56 -50.04 18.31
CA PHE A 8 16.46 -49.29 17.67
C PHE A 8 16.87 -48.24 16.63
N VAL A 9 18.16 -48.19 16.24
CA VAL A 9 18.68 -47.23 15.24
C VAL A 9 19.11 -47.91 13.93
N GLN A 10 18.95 -49.24 13.79
CA GLN A 10 19.42 -49.96 12.60
C GLN A 10 18.31 -50.43 11.64
N MET A 11 17.05 -50.07 11.91
CA MET A 11 15.91 -50.33 11.02
C MET A 11 15.17 -49.08 10.53
N TYR A 12 15.68 -47.87 10.84
CA TYR A 12 15.18 -46.59 10.29
C TYR A 12 16.26 -45.79 9.55
N ILE A 13 17.40 -46.42 9.21
CA ILE A 13 18.50 -45.78 8.45
C ILE A 13 18.79 -46.55 7.13
N LEU A 14 17.89 -47.45 6.69
CA LEU A 14 18.08 -48.23 5.47
C LEU A 14 16.88 -48.19 4.49
N GLU A 15 16.03 -47.16 4.58
CA GLU A 15 15.03 -46.84 3.54
C GLU A 15 15.04 -45.38 3.06
N ASP A 16 16.02 -44.56 3.47
CA ASP A 16 16.22 -43.16 2.99
C ASP A 16 17.45 -43.00 2.06
N SER A 17 18.00 -44.10 1.54
CA SER A 17 19.12 -44.06 0.58
C SER A 17 18.86 -44.87 -0.70
N ALA A 18 17.60 -45.02 -1.09
CA ALA A 18 17.24 -45.55 -2.40
C ALA A 18 17.20 -44.40 -3.42
N MET A 19 18.38 -44.06 -3.96
CA MET A 19 18.59 -43.42 -5.26
C MET A 19 17.93 -42.05 -5.48
N ALA A 20 18.44 -41.00 -4.82
CA ALA A 20 18.62 -39.73 -5.52
C ALA A 20 19.73 -39.93 -6.57
N GLN A 21 19.39 -40.51 -7.73
CA GLN A 21 20.22 -40.37 -8.91
C GLN A 21 20.36 -38.86 -9.12
N PHE A 22 21.57 -38.33 -8.96
CA PHE A 22 21.87 -36.96 -9.36
C PHE A 22 21.38 -36.81 -10.80
N LEU A 23 20.32 -36.02 -11.01
CA LEU A 23 20.07 -35.46 -12.33
C LEU A 23 21.38 -34.82 -12.76
N GLU A 24 21.79 -35.07 -14.00
CA GLU A 24 22.95 -34.40 -14.58
C GLU A 24 22.75 -32.90 -14.36
N ARG A 25 23.74 -32.22 -13.75
CA ARG A 25 23.66 -30.78 -13.44
C ARG A 25 23.76 -30.01 -14.74
N SER A 26 22.69 -30.04 -15.52
CA SER A 26 22.66 -29.51 -16.86
C SER A 26 21.45 -28.59 -17.00
N VAL A 27 21.69 -27.48 -17.69
CA VAL A 27 20.67 -26.52 -18.09
C VAL A 27 20.55 -26.56 -19.60
N VAL A 28 19.34 -26.81 -20.11
CA VAL A 28 19.05 -26.72 -21.54
C VAL A 28 18.28 -25.44 -21.82
N VAL A 29 18.73 -24.65 -22.80
CA VAL A 29 18.06 -23.40 -23.20
C VAL A 29 17.69 -23.47 -24.68
N ASN A 30 16.40 -23.27 -24.97
CA ASN A 30 15.87 -23.34 -26.34
C ASN A 30 14.66 -22.41 -26.54
N GLY A 31 14.28 -22.12 -27.78
CA GLY A 31 13.16 -21.25 -28.09
C GLY A 31 13.26 -20.50 -29.41
N ASP A 32 12.54 -19.40 -29.50
CA ASP A 32 12.49 -18.56 -30.68
C ASP A 32 13.79 -17.73 -30.86
N ALA A 33 14.59 -18.12 -31.86
CA ALA A 33 15.78 -17.42 -32.33
C ALA A 33 15.45 -16.14 -33.09
N ALA A 34 16.05 -15.01 -32.71
CA ALA A 34 15.85 -13.72 -33.38
C ALA A 34 17.09 -12.81 -33.33
N ILE A 35 17.19 -11.87 -34.26
CA ILE A 35 18.15 -10.75 -34.23
C ILE A 35 17.39 -9.45 -33.96
N ASP A 36 17.84 -8.70 -32.96
CA ASP A 36 17.31 -7.36 -32.66
C ASP A 36 18.11 -6.31 -33.43
N TRP A 37 17.41 -5.50 -34.22
CA TRP A 37 17.94 -4.42 -35.03
C TRP A 37 17.50 -3.06 -34.48
N PHE A 38 18.46 -2.16 -34.29
CA PHE A 38 18.25 -0.82 -33.75
C PHE A 38 18.58 0.25 -34.78
N VAL A 39 17.57 1.03 -35.16
CA VAL A 39 17.74 2.24 -35.95
C VAL A 39 18.13 3.38 -35.00
N ILE A 40 19.32 3.92 -35.21
CA ILE A 40 19.90 5.00 -34.41
C ILE A 40 20.04 6.22 -35.31
N SER A 41 19.45 7.34 -34.91
CA SER A 41 19.45 8.59 -35.70
C SER A 41 20.19 9.72 -34.98
N GLY A 42 20.97 10.52 -35.72
CA GLY A 42 21.66 11.71 -35.26
C GLY A 42 21.61 12.86 -36.27
N VAL A 43 22.03 14.06 -35.86
CA VAL A 43 22.08 15.27 -36.71
C VAL A 43 23.49 15.84 -36.72
N THR A 44 24.07 16.00 -37.91
CA THR A 44 25.36 16.70 -38.08
C THR A 44 25.16 18.07 -38.73
N ARG A 45 25.87 19.09 -38.24
CA ARG A 45 26.00 20.39 -38.91
C ARG A 45 27.09 20.31 -39.97
N GLY A 46 26.76 20.56 -41.23
CA GLY A 46 27.78 20.74 -42.27
C GLY A 46 28.48 22.09 -42.12
N GLU A 47 29.80 22.12 -42.30
CA GLU A 47 30.64 23.32 -42.04
C GLU A 47 30.43 24.47 -43.06
N GLU A 48 29.81 24.24 -44.23
CA GLU A 48 29.80 25.26 -45.29
C GLU A 48 28.42 25.69 -45.85
N SER A 49 27.28 25.29 -45.29
CA SER A 49 25.99 25.78 -45.85
C SER A 49 24.78 25.81 -44.92
N GLY A 50 24.95 25.59 -43.61
CA GLY A 50 23.80 25.51 -42.70
C GLY A 50 22.84 24.34 -42.99
N SER A 51 23.19 23.44 -43.94
CA SER A 51 22.42 22.24 -44.22
C SER A 51 22.57 21.25 -43.06
N ARG A 52 21.43 20.89 -42.46
CA ARG A 52 21.34 19.80 -41.48
C ARG A 52 21.21 18.50 -42.25
N ARG A 53 22.15 17.58 -42.08
CA ARG A 53 22.00 16.20 -42.58
C ARG A 53 21.63 15.29 -41.42
N ASN A 54 20.52 14.58 -41.59
CA ASN A 54 20.16 13.47 -40.70
C ASN A 54 21.01 12.27 -41.11
N ILE A 55 21.70 11.67 -40.14
CA ILE A 55 22.45 10.42 -40.32
C ILE A 55 21.77 9.33 -39.51
N SER A 56 21.71 8.13 -40.08
CA SER A 56 21.16 6.96 -39.40
C SER A 56 22.10 5.77 -39.53
N ARG A 57 22.19 4.97 -38.47
CA ARG A 57 22.93 3.71 -38.42
C ARG A 57 22.00 2.61 -37.98
N LEU A 58 22.19 1.43 -38.56
CA LEU A 58 21.61 0.20 -38.06
C LEU A 58 22.65 -0.50 -37.18
N SER A 59 22.27 -0.81 -35.94
CA SER A 59 23.04 -1.64 -35.00
C SER A 59 22.26 -2.93 -34.75
N SER A 60 22.94 -4.01 -34.40
CA SER A 60 22.32 -5.32 -34.19
C SER A 60 22.92 -6.06 -33.03
N GLN A 61 22.09 -6.87 -32.38
CA GLN A 61 22.54 -7.80 -31.35
C GLN A 61 21.71 -9.10 -31.41
N PRO A 62 22.20 -10.18 -30.78
CA PRO A 62 21.38 -11.35 -30.50
C PRO A 62 20.11 -10.97 -29.73
N GLY A 63 18.97 -11.50 -30.17
CA GLY A 63 17.66 -11.31 -29.54
C GLY A 63 16.98 -12.65 -29.28
N GLY A 64 15.79 -12.61 -28.67
CA GLY A 64 15.03 -13.82 -28.35
C GLY A 64 15.82 -14.81 -27.50
N VAL A 65 15.82 -16.09 -27.89
CA VAL A 65 16.54 -17.14 -27.18
C VAL A 65 18.06 -16.95 -27.24
N TYR A 66 18.65 -16.35 -28.28
CA TYR A 66 20.11 -16.14 -28.30
C TYR A 66 20.58 -15.22 -27.18
N LEU A 67 19.82 -14.15 -26.92
CA LEU A 67 20.10 -13.27 -25.77
C LEU A 67 19.94 -14.02 -24.44
N LEU A 68 18.97 -14.93 -24.34
CA LEU A 68 18.81 -15.77 -23.16
C LEU A 68 20.00 -16.73 -23.01
N ASN A 69 20.48 -17.36 -24.09
CA ASN A 69 21.65 -18.25 -24.08
C ASN A 69 22.88 -17.51 -23.57
N ASP A 70 23.17 -16.32 -24.10
CA ASP A 70 24.32 -15.51 -23.67
C ASP A 70 24.24 -15.20 -22.16
N LEU A 71 23.05 -14.84 -21.68
CA LEU A 71 22.83 -14.47 -20.29
C LEU A 71 22.89 -15.67 -19.33
N ILE A 72 22.25 -16.79 -19.67
CA ILE A 72 22.27 -18.02 -18.87
C ILE A 72 23.66 -18.64 -18.89
N GLY A 73 24.31 -18.71 -20.05
CA GLY A 73 25.68 -19.20 -20.19
C GLY A 73 26.65 -18.41 -19.34
N ALA A 74 26.57 -17.07 -19.38
CA ALA A 74 27.39 -16.24 -18.51
C ALA A 74 27.06 -16.42 -17.02
N THR A 75 25.78 -16.60 -16.66
CA THR A 75 25.36 -16.86 -15.28
C THR A 75 25.90 -18.19 -14.75
N VAL A 76 25.77 -19.27 -15.54
CA VAL A 76 26.31 -20.61 -15.23
C VAL A 76 27.84 -20.57 -15.13
N ASN A 77 28.52 -19.89 -16.05
CA ASN A 77 29.97 -19.74 -16.00
C ASN A 77 30.44 -19.04 -14.72
N ARG A 78 29.81 -17.93 -14.33
CA ARG A 78 30.13 -17.25 -13.07
C ARG A 78 29.80 -18.11 -11.85
N PHE A 79 28.72 -18.89 -11.89
CA PHE A 79 28.38 -19.84 -10.83
C PHE A 79 29.45 -20.94 -10.69
N ASN A 80 29.87 -21.54 -11.80
CA ASN A 80 30.88 -22.60 -11.83
C ASN A 80 32.26 -22.09 -11.37
N GLN A 81 32.62 -20.85 -11.70
CA GLN A 81 33.86 -20.23 -11.20
C GLN A 81 33.88 -20.13 -9.67
N LYS A 82 32.71 -19.90 -9.04
CA LYS A 82 32.57 -19.86 -7.57
C LYS A 82 32.41 -21.25 -6.95
N ASN A 83 31.89 -22.23 -7.71
CA ASN A 83 31.60 -23.59 -7.26
C ASN A 83 32.27 -24.66 -8.15
N PRO A 84 33.61 -24.72 -8.19
CA PRO A 84 34.33 -25.56 -9.15
C PRO A 84 34.21 -27.07 -8.87
N ALA A 85 33.85 -27.46 -7.65
CA ALA A 85 33.69 -28.87 -7.27
C ALA A 85 32.46 -29.53 -7.91
N GLU A 86 31.53 -28.73 -8.40
CA GLU A 86 30.15 -29.12 -8.62
C GLU A 86 29.55 -28.38 -9.83
N PRO A 87 30.23 -28.39 -11.00
CA PRO A 87 29.91 -27.51 -12.12
C PRO A 87 28.61 -27.92 -12.81
N TRP A 88 27.90 -26.91 -13.30
CA TRP A 88 26.75 -27.08 -14.19
C TRP A 88 27.18 -27.02 -15.64
N GLN A 89 26.63 -27.91 -16.46
CA GLN A 89 26.76 -27.88 -17.91
C GLN A 89 25.62 -27.07 -18.52
N ILE A 90 25.88 -26.42 -19.66
CA ILE A 90 24.87 -25.69 -20.41
C ILE A 90 24.81 -26.22 -21.84
N TYR A 91 23.60 -26.52 -22.29
CA TYR A 91 23.30 -26.96 -23.64
C TYR A 91 22.34 -25.96 -24.27
N SER A 92 22.70 -25.44 -25.44
CA SER A 92 21.89 -24.44 -26.13
C SER A 92 22.20 -24.45 -27.63
N LEU A 93 21.30 -23.90 -28.43
CA LEU A 93 21.54 -23.67 -29.85
C LEU A 93 22.66 -22.63 -30.09
N HIS A 94 23.49 -22.87 -31.09
CA HIS A 94 24.65 -22.05 -31.40
C HIS A 94 24.23 -20.72 -32.05
N THR A 95 24.70 -19.58 -31.52
CA THR A 95 24.56 -18.26 -32.16
C THR A 95 25.47 -18.18 -33.38
N PRO A 96 24.97 -18.16 -34.63
CA PRO A 96 25.86 -18.27 -35.80
C PRO A 96 26.89 -17.13 -35.88
N GLU A 97 28.15 -17.46 -36.15
CA GLU A 97 29.24 -16.48 -36.29
C GLU A 97 29.07 -15.58 -37.53
N ALA A 98 28.21 -15.97 -38.47
CA ALA A 98 27.92 -15.22 -39.68
C ALA A 98 27.15 -13.93 -39.37
N SER A 99 27.59 -12.80 -39.94
CA SER A 99 26.86 -11.53 -39.88
C SER A 99 25.51 -11.68 -40.60
N PHE A 100 24.45 -11.94 -39.85
CA PHE A 100 23.09 -11.93 -40.41
C PHE A 100 22.81 -10.58 -41.05
N HIS A 101 22.20 -10.61 -42.24
CA HIS A 101 21.70 -9.40 -42.89
C HIS A 101 20.26 -9.14 -42.45
N PRO A 102 19.78 -7.89 -42.34
CA PRO A 102 18.38 -7.58 -42.02
C PRO A 102 17.33 -8.13 -42.99
N SER A 103 17.76 -8.74 -44.09
CA SER A 103 16.91 -9.32 -45.13
C SER A 103 17.01 -10.85 -45.18
N ASP A 104 17.67 -11.47 -44.22
CA ASP A 104 17.80 -12.92 -44.15
C ASP A 104 16.46 -13.55 -43.72
N LEU A 105 15.80 -14.24 -44.64
CA LEU A 105 14.48 -14.84 -44.40
C LEU A 105 14.54 -16.13 -43.56
N ARG A 106 15.74 -16.61 -43.22
CA ARG A 106 15.93 -17.86 -42.46
C ARG A 106 15.90 -17.67 -40.94
N ILE A 107 15.84 -16.44 -40.46
CA ILE A 107 15.86 -16.09 -39.04
C ILE A 107 14.84 -14.99 -38.75
N ASN A 108 14.34 -14.93 -37.53
CA ASN A 108 13.44 -13.86 -37.14
C ASN A 108 14.21 -12.55 -36.90
N HIS A 109 13.60 -11.43 -37.27
CA HIS A 109 14.15 -10.09 -37.05
C HIS A 109 13.17 -9.23 -36.29
N SER A 110 13.67 -8.48 -35.31
CA SER A 110 12.91 -7.49 -34.54
C SER A 110 13.53 -6.12 -34.78
N PHE A 111 12.72 -5.12 -35.09
CA PHE A 111 13.18 -3.79 -35.43
C PHE A 111 12.67 -2.76 -34.43
N ALA A 112 13.57 -1.90 -33.95
CA ALA A 112 13.25 -0.84 -33.01
C ALA A 112 14.05 0.43 -33.30
N ARG A 113 13.50 1.58 -32.94
CA ARG A 113 14.22 2.85 -32.95
C ARG A 113 14.77 3.12 -31.56
N CYS A 114 16.06 3.40 -31.50
CA CYS A 114 16.78 3.67 -30.26
C CYS A 114 17.31 5.09 -30.24
N THR A 115 17.16 5.76 -29.09
CA THR A 115 17.70 7.10 -28.88
C THR A 115 18.27 7.21 -27.48
N ARG A 116 19.17 8.18 -27.29
CA ARG A 116 19.70 8.51 -25.97
C ARG A 116 18.64 9.31 -25.21
N GLN A 117 17.95 8.64 -24.30
CA GLN A 117 16.88 9.22 -23.48
C GLN A 117 17.45 9.83 -22.20
N ALA A 118 16.85 10.93 -21.77
CA ALA A 118 17.14 11.48 -20.44
C ALA A 118 16.78 10.46 -19.35
N GLY A 119 17.51 10.45 -18.25
CA GLY A 119 17.27 9.56 -17.11
C GLY A 119 18.15 9.94 -15.93
N LYS A 120 17.73 9.63 -14.70
CA LYS A 120 18.53 9.83 -13.48
C LYS A 120 19.11 8.49 -13.03
N PRO A 121 20.42 8.33 -12.80
CA PRO A 121 21.42 9.39 -12.65
C PRO A 121 22.01 9.89 -13.98
N THR A 122 21.95 9.09 -15.05
CA THR A 122 22.54 9.44 -16.35
C THR A 122 21.61 9.10 -17.54
N PRO A 123 21.74 9.82 -18.66
CA PRO A 123 21.08 9.46 -19.91
C PRO A 123 21.53 8.09 -20.43
N ALA A 124 20.60 7.30 -20.98
CA ALA A 124 20.87 5.96 -21.49
C ALA A 124 20.22 5.72 -22.86
N TRP A 125 20.78 4.80 -23.64
CA TRP A 125 20.20 4.37 -24.91
C TRP A 125 19.04 3.42 -24.66
N ARG A 126 17.85 3.78 -25.11
CA ARG A 126 16.62 2.98 -24.94
C ARG A 126 15.80 2.96 -26.22
N VAL A 127 14.98 1.92 -26.35
CA VAL A 127 13.95 1.80 -27.39
C VAL A 127 12.88 2.86 -27.13
N VAL A 128 12.64 3.72 -28.10
CA VAL A 128 11.54 4.70 -28.07
C VAL A 128 10.35 4.26 -28.88
N GLU A 129 10.56 3.36 -29.83
CA GLU A 129 9.54 2.90 -30.76
C GLU A 129 9.89 1.50 -31.26
N ARG A 130 8.91 0.60 -31.29
CA ARG A 130 9.05 -0.72 -31.93
C ARG A 130 8.52 -0.61 -33.35
N LEU A 131 9.36 -0.93 -34.34
CA LEU A 131 9.07 -0.77 -35.76
C LEU A 131 8.42 -2.03 -36.36
N GLY A 132 8.59 -3.19 -35.74
CA GLY A 132 7.92 -4.42 -36.16
C GLY A 132 8.78 -5.67 -35.98
N ILE A 133 8.21 -6.81 -36.35
CA ILE A 133 8.88 -8.11 -36.37
C ILE A 133 8.70 -8.71 -37.77
N GLN A 134 9.78 -9.24 -38.33
CA GLN A 134 9.77 -10.08 -39.52
C GLN A 134 10.02 -11.52 -39.07
N LYS A 135 9.04 -12.40 -39.29
CA LYS A 135 9.20 -13.82 -39.00
C LYS A 135 10.06 -14.49 -40.08
N ALA A 136 10.80 -15.52 -39.71
CA ALA A 136 11.46 -16.40 -40.65
C ALA A 136 10.39 -17.04 -41.56
N THR A 137 10.69 -17.11 -42.86
CA THR A 137 9.80 -17.70 -43.88
C THR A 137 10.52 -18.72 -44.77
N ALA A 138 11.80 -18.98 -44.51
CA ALA A 138 12.52 -20.02 -45.25
C ALA A 138 11.95 -21.40 -44.89
N ASP A 139 11.85 -22.28 -45.90
CA ASP A 139 11.37 -23.64 -45.70
C ASP A 139 12.42 -24.49 -44.98
N GLY A 140 11.94 -25.35 -44.07
CA GLY A 140 12.74 -26.34 -43.36
C GLY A 140 13.51 -25.81 -42.15
N ILE A 141 13.81 -26.72 -41.23
CA ILE A 141 14.59 -26.45 -40.03
C ILE A 141 16.06 -26.24 -40.41
N GLN A 142 16.63 -25.14 -39.93
CA GLN A 142 18.02 -24.79 -40.15
C GLN A 142 18.91 -25.42 -39.07
N PRO A 143 20.16 -25.81 -39.38
CA PRO A 143 21.05 -26.46 -38.41
C PRO A 143 21.29 -25.65 -37.12
N TRP A 144 21.37 -24.32 -37.22
CA TRP A 144 21.56 -23.43 -36.07
C TRP A 144 20.32 -23.27 -35.17
N GLN A 145 19.19 -23.87 -35.53
CA GLN A 145 18.01 -23.93 -34.67
C GLN A 145 18.01 -25.16 -33.75
N LEU A 146 18.93 -26.10 -33.98
CA LEU A 146 19.08 -27.31 -33.18
C LEU A 146 20.13 -27.10 -32.08
N ILE A 147 19.94 -27.77 -30.95
CA ILE A 147 20.91 -27.79 -29.86
C ILE A 147 22.09 -28.68 -30.27
N GLU A 148 23.32 -28.16 -30.09
CA GLU A 148 24.53 -28.96 -30.25
C GLU A 148 24.69 -29.92 -29.07
N ASP A 149 24.99 -31.18 -29.38
CA ASP A 149 25.09 -32.26 -28.38
C ASP A 149 23.87 -32.35 -27.43
N ASP A 150 22.66 -32.16 -27.99
CA ASP A 150 21.39 -32.15 -27.25
C ASP A 150 21.25 -33.39 -26.34
N PRO A 151 21.25 -33.20 -25.00
CA PRO A 151 21.31 -34.29 -24.04
C PRO A 151 19.94 -34.98 -23.88
N ASP A 152 19.97 -36.28 -23.57
CA ASP A 152 18.76 -37.08 -23.33
C ASP A 152 18.15 -36.84 -21.93
N GLU A 153 18.90 -36.22 -21.02
CA GLU A 153 18.47 -35.85 -19.67
C GLU A 153 18.90 -34.42 -19.32
N ALA A 154 18.10 -33.74 -18.50
CA ALA A 154 18.45 -32.42 -17.96
C ALA A 154 17.91 -32.24 -16.54
N ALA A 155 18.53 -31.36 -15.76
CA ALA A 155 17.96 -30.91 -14.49
C ALA A 155 16.97 -29.74 -14.68
N LEU A 156 17.29 -28.82 -15.60
CA LEU A 156 16.49 -27.62 -15.88
C LEU A 156 16.40 -27.35 -17.38
N ILE A 157 15.19 -27.07 -17.87
CA ILE A 157 14.94 -26.64 -19.24
C ILE A 157 14.32 -25.24 -19.23
N LEU A 158 14.92 -24.29 -19.94
CA LEU A 158 14.36 -22.96 -20.19
C LEU A 158 13.86 -22.84 -21.63
N LEU A 159 12.57 -22.56 -21.77
CA LEU A 159 11.91 -22.41 -23.07
C LEU A 159 11.48 -20.96 -23.27
N HIS A 160 12.05 -20.31 -24.29
CA HIS A 160 11.73 -18.93 -24.64
C HIS A 160 10.77 -18.86 -25.83
N ASP A 161 9.47 -18.86 -25.54
CA ASP A 161 8.42 -18.79 -26.55
C ASP A 161 7.94 -17.35 -26.77
N SER A 162 8.26 -16.79 -27.93
CA SER A 162 7.87 -15.47 -28.42
C SER A 162 6.86 -15.53 -29.57
N ASN A 163 6.30 -16.70 -29.86
CA ASN A 163 5.41 -16.96 -30.99
C ASN A 163 6.05 -16.65 -32.36
N LEU A 164 7.32 -17.02 -32.54
CA LEU A 164 8.06 -16.84 -33.81
C LEU A 164 8.27 -18.17 -34.57
N GLY A 165 7.60 -19.23 -34.16
CA GLY A 165 7.56 -20.52 -34.84
C GLY A 165 7.86 -21.71 -33.92
N PHE A 166 8.73 -21.53 -32.92
CA PHE A 166 9.24 -22.61 -32.06
C PHE A 166 8.14 -23.49 -31.46
N ARG A 167 7.07 -22.88 -30.94
CA ARG A 167 5.97 -23.60 -30.28
C ARG A 167 5.20 -24.60 -31.18
N ASN A 168 5.37 -24.51 -32.51
CA ASN A 168 4.68 -25.34 -33.50
C ASN A 168 5.56 -26.41 -34.15
N HIS A 169 6.86 -26.45 -33.84
CA HIS A 169 7.82 -27.38 -34.45
C HIS A 169 8.41 -28.27 -33.37
N GLN A 170 7.81 -29.46 -33.18
CA GLN A 170 8.24 -30.42 -32.16
C GLN A 170 9.68 -30.90 -32.39
N GLU A 171 10.16 -30.90 -33.63
CA GLU A 171 11.52 -31.30 -33.97
C GLU A 171 12.58 -30.33 -33.43
N LEU A 172 12.17 -29.13 -33.01
CA LEU A 172 13.04 -28.15 -32.36
C LEU A 172 13.07 -28.30 -30.83
N TRP A 173 12.18 -29.10 -30.23
CA TRP A 173 12.11 -29.22 -28.77
C TRP A 173 13.29 -30.07 -28.26
N PRO A 174 13.87 -29.73 -27.08
CA PRO A 174 14.99 -30.48 -26.52
C PRO A 174 14.70 -31.97 -26.36
N LYS A 175 15.67 -32.85 -26.62
CA LYS A 175 15.53 -34.30 -26.39
C LYS A 175 15.16 -34.65 -24.95
N ALA A 176 15.78 -33.98 -23.97
CA ALA A 176 15.45 -34.13 -22.56
C ALA A 176 13.98 -33.79 -22.21
N LEU A 177 13.27 -33.08 -23.10
CA LEU A 177 11.83 -32.84 -22.96
C LEU A 177 10.98 -33.99 -23.53
N LEU A 178 11.50 -34.71 -24.52
CA LEU A 178 10.81 -35.81 -25.22
C LEU A 178 11.06 -37.18 -24.57
N ASN A 179 12.12 -37.31 -23.78
CA ASN A 179 12.46 -38.51 -23.02
C ASN A 179 11.75 -38.51 -21.65
N SER A 180 11.10 -39.62 -21.28
CA SER A 180 10.18 -39.69 -20.12
C SER A 180 10.76 -40.28 -18.84
N ASP A 181 12.00 -40.74 -18.86
CA ASP A 181 12.58 -41.51 -17.74
C ASP A 181 12.90 -40.63 -16.52
N LYS A 182 13.23 -39.36 -16.73
CA LYS A 182 13.44 -38.36 -15.68
C LYS A 182 12.78 -37.04 -16.06
N LYS A 183 11.98 -36.48 -15.14
CA LYS A 183 11.32 -35.19 -15.36
C LYS A 183 12.21 -34.03 -14.89
N PRO A 184 12.70 -33.17 -15.80
CA PRO A 184 13.32 -31.89 -15.46
C PRO A 184 12.31 -30.86 -14.96
N TRP A 185 12.81 -29.87 -14.22
CA TRP A 185 12.11 -28.60 -14.10
C TRP A 185 12.06 -27.89 -15.45
N VAL A 186 10.89 -27.38 -15.83
CA VAL A 186 10.70 -26.62 -17.07
C VAL A 186 10.24 -25.22 -16.73
N ILE A 187 10.98 -24.21 -17.19
CA ILE A 187 10.57 -22.80 -17.13
C ILE A 187 10.18 -22.36 -18.54
N LEU A 188 8.88 -22.15 -18.76
CA LEU A 188 8.34 -21.66 -20.02
C LEU A 188 8.04 -20.17 -19.91
N LYS A 189 8.77 -19.33 -20.63
CA LYS A 189 8.29 -17.98 -20.93
C LYS A 189 7.31 -18.08 -22.10
N MET A 190 6.09 -17.59 -21.92
CA MET A 190 5.03 -17.63 -22.93
C MET A 190 4.63 -16.21 -23.37
N ALA A 191 4.65 -15.96 -24.68
CA ALA A 191 4.11 -14.75 -25.29
C ALA A 191 2.74 -14.99 -25.95
N LYS A 192 2.05 -13.89 -26.24
CA LYS A 192 0.77 -13.88 -26.95
C LYS A 192 0.78 -14.57 -28.33
N PRO A 193 -0.36 -15.12 -28.80
CA PRO A 193 -1.57 -15.33 -28.03
C PRO A 193 -1.33 -16.40 -26.96
N ILE A 194 -1.95 -16.22 -25.81
CA ILE A 194 -1.86 -17.12 -24.65
C ILE A 194 -2.92 -18.21 -24.84
N MET A 195 -2.55 -19.48 -24.66
CA MET A 195 -3.41 -20.68 -24.75
C MET A 195 -3.99 -21.05 -26.13
N GLU A 196 -4.03 -20.13 -27.10
CA GLU A 196 -4.56 -20.43 -28.44
C GLU A 196 -3.53 -21.14 -29.33
N ALA A 197 -3.91 -22.29 -29.89
CA ALA A 197 -3.13 -23.05 -30.88
C ALA A 197 -1.64 -23.16 -30.52
N ASN A 198 -1.37 -23.73 -29.33
CA ASN A 198 -0.02 -23.84 -28.78
C ASN A 198 0.33 -25.31 -28.46
N PRO A 199 0.83 -26.07 -29.45
CA PRO A 199 1.19 -27.48 -29.27
C PRO A 199 2.24 -27.70 -28.18
N LEU A 200 3.21 -26.80 -28.06
CA LEU A 200 4.21 -26.85 -26.99
C LEU A 200 3.56 -26.77 -25.61
N TRP A 201 2.64 -25.82 -25.41
CA TRP A 201 1.91 -25.70 -24.14
C TRP A 201 1.10 -26.96 -23.81
N GLU A 202 0.36 -27.50 -24.79
CA GLU A 202 -0.45 -28.71 -24.59
C GLU A 202 0.42 -29.90 -24.18
N TYR A 203 1.56 -30.08 -24.83
CA TYR A 203 2.53 -31.11 -24.48
C TYR A 203 3.11 -30.91 -23.08
N LEU A 204 3.54 -29.70 -22.74
CA LEU A 204 4.13 -29.38 -21.44
C LEU A 204 3.13 -29.58 -20.30
N ARG A 205 1.89 -29.12 -20.48
CA ARG A 205 0.82 -29.27 -19.48
C ARG A 205 0.53 -30.75 -19.20
N GLN A 206 0.48 -31.59 -20.24
CA GLN A 206 0.18 -33.01 -20.08
C GLN A 206 1.31 -33.79 -19.39
N ASN A 207 2.57 -33.46 -19.68
CA ASN A 207 3.72 -34.28 -19.26
C ASN A 207 4.48 -33.71 -18.05
N PHE A 208 4.49 -32.39 -17.87
CA PHE A 208 5.37 -31.66 -16.95
C PHE A 208 4.65 -30.77 -15.94
N SER A 209 3.31 -30.81 -15.83
CA SER A 209 2.55 -29.89 -14.97
C SER A 209 3.09 -29.73 -13.53
N GLU A 210 3.54 -30.82 -12.91
CA GLU A 210 4.10 -30.82 -11.53
C GLU A 210 5.47 -30.13 -11.39
N GLN A 211 6.20 -29.91 -12.49
CA GLN A 211 7.52 -29.27 -12.51
C GLN A 211 7.59 -28.15 -13.57
N LEU A 212 6.43 -27.61 -13.95
CA LEU A 212 6.30 -26.56 -14.94
C LEU A 212 6.08 -25.21 -14.27
N ILE A 213 6.94 -24.25 -14.60
CA ILE A 213 6.80 -22.85 -14.24
C ILE A 213 6.51 -22.05 -15.50
N VAL A 214 5.35 -21.39 -15.55
CA VAL A 214 4.99 -20.53 -16.68
C VAL A 214 5.20 -19.07 -16.30
N VAL A 215 6.02 -18.36 -17.09
CA VAL A 215 6.28 -16.93 -16.93
C VAL A 215 5.61 -16.15 -18.05
N ILE A 216 4.73 -15.21 -17.69
CA ILE A 216 3.94 -14.41 -18.62
C ILE A 216 4.11 -12.93 -18.29
N ALA A 217 4.29 -12.07 -19.30
CA ALA A 217 4.20 -10.63 -19.10
C ALA A 217 2.73 -10.21 -19.01
N VAL A 218 2.36 -9.35 -18.05
CA VAL A 218 0.96 -8.91 -17.90
C VAL A 218 0.39 -8.28 -19.18
N ASP A 219 1.22 -7.62 -19.98
CA ASP A 219 0.81 -7.03 -21.26
C ASP A 219 0.46 -8.06 -22.33
N ASP A 220 1.06 -9.25 -22.29
CA ASP A 220 0.68 -10.37 -23.17
C ASP A 220 -0.61 -11.02 -22.67
N LEU A 221 -0.77 -11.16 -21.35
CA LEU A 221 -2.00 -11.69 -20.75
C LEU A 221 -3.21 -10.79 -21.04
N ARG A 222 -3.07 -9.46 -20.92
CA ARG A 222 -4.13 -8.47 -21.22
C ARG A 222 -4.57 -8.42 -22.70
N GLN A 223 -3.84 -9.08 -23.59
CA GLN A 223 -4.24 -9.22 -25.00
C GLN A 223 -5.05 -10.49 -25.25
N ALA A 224 -5.18 -11.37 -24.26
CA ALA A 224 -6.18 -12.42 -24.24
C ALA A 224 -7.54 -11.85 -23.77
N GLU A 225 -8.58 -12.68 -23.79
CA GLU A 225 -9.92 -12.33 -23.29
C GLU A 225 -9.97 -12.34 -21.75
N VAL A 226 -9.28 -11.39 -21.11
CA VAL A 226 -9.21 -11.23 -19.65
C VAL A 226 -9.48 -9.78 -19.24
N GLN A 227 -10.01 -9.57 -18.03
CA GLN A 227 -10.28 -8.25 -17.47
C GLN A 227 -9.29 -7.89 -16.35
N ILE A 228 -8.03 -7.64 -16.72
CA ILE A 228 -6.98 -7.23 -15.76
C ILE A 228 -6.81 -5.71 -15.81
N SER A 229 -7.11 -5.04 -14.69
CA SER A 229 -6.93 -3.59 -14.57
C SER A 229 -5.48 -3.15 -14.85
N ARG A 230 -5.31 -1.92 -15.35
CA ARG A 230 -4.02 -1.31 -15.69
C ARG A 230 -3.77 -0.06 -14.84
N ASN A 231 -2.64 -0.02 -14.13
CA ASN A 231 -2.19 1.16 -13.38
C ASN A 231 -3.25 1.73 -12.41
N LEU A 232 -4.01 0.87 -11.73
CA LEU A 232 -4.90 1.23 -10.61
C LEU A 232 -4.14 1.04 -9.27
N SER A 233 -4.68 0.23 -8.35
CA SER A 233 -3.97 -0.24 -7.15
C SER A 233 -3.32 -1.61 -7.39
N TRP A 234 -2.30 -1.93 -6.58
CA TRP A 234 -1.72 -3.27 -6.56
C TRP A 234 -2.73 -4.31 -6.10
N GLU A 235 -3.57 -3.96 -5.13
CA GLU A 235 -4.63 -4.83 -4.62
C GLU A 235 -5.64 -5.21 -5.69
N ARG A 236 -6.15 -4.24 -6.46
CA ARG A 236 -7.11 -4.51 -7.54
C ARG A 236 -6.47 -5.33 -8.64
N THR A 237 -5.28 -4.94 -9.07
CA THR A 237 -4.58 -5.62 -10.16
C THR A 237 -4.26 -7.07 -9.80
N ALA A 238 -3.81 -7.32 -8.56
CA ALA A 238 -3.52 -8.66 -8.07
C ALA A 238 -4.79 -9.53 -7.98
N GLN A 239 -5.87 -8.96 -7.44
CA GLN A 239 -7.16 -9.64 -7.39
C GLN A 239 -7.73 -9.95 -8.77
N ASP A 240 -7.61 -9.04 -9.75
CA ASP A 240 -8.05 -9.29 -11.12
C ASP A 240 -7.24 -10.45 -11.76
N VAL A 241 -5.91 -10.49 -11.58
CA VAL A 241 -5.08 -11.59 -12.11
C VAL A 241 -5.48 -12.93 -11.49
N VAL A 242 -5.59 -13.00 -10.17
CA VAL A 242 -6.00 -14.23 -9.47
C VAL A 242 -7.40 -14.65 -9.91
N TRP A 243 -8.32 -13.69 -10.06
CA TRP A 243 -9.67 -13.95 -10.53
C TRP A 243 -9.68 -14.55 -11.94
N GLU A 244 -9.02 -13.90 -12.89
CA GLU A 244 -8.96 -14.35 -14.28
C GLU A 244 -8.30 -15.71 -14.40
N LEU A 245 -7.17 -15.93 -13.72
CA LEU A 245 -6.49 -17.23 -13.79
C LEU A 245 -7.26 -18.34 -13.06
N THR A 246 -8.14 -18.04 -12.11
CA THR A 246 -8.92 -19.07 -11.40
C THR A 246 -10.23 -19.41 -12.12
N TYR A 247 -10.95 -18.39 -12.61
CA TYR A 247 -12.34 -18.57 -13.04
C TYR A 247 -12.56 -18.39 -14.54
N ASN A 248 -11.62 -17.80 -15.28
CA ASN A 248 -11.76 -17.68 -16.72
C ASN A 248 -11.45 -19.04 -17.37
N PRO A 249 -12.42 -19.69 -18.05
CA PRO A 249 -12.23 -21.02 -18.62
C PRO A 249 -11.18 -21.07 -19.73
N LYS A 250 -10.80 -19.91 -20.30
CA LYS A 250 -9.70 -19.84 -21.29
C LYS A 250 -8.33 -19.87 -20.62
N MET A 251 -8.22 -19.47 -19.36
CA MET A 251 -6.95 -19.26 -18.67
C MET A 251 -6.71 -20.26 -17.53
N ASN A 252 -7.76 -20.84 -16.94
CA ASN A 252 -7.67 -21.66 -15.73
C ASN A 252 -6.74 -22.88 -15.83
N ALA A 253 -6.55 -23.41 -17.04
CA ALA A 253 -5.58 -24.45 -17.35
C ALA A 253 -4.14 -24.09 -16.98
N LEU A 254 -3.80 -22.79 -16.85
CA LEU A 254 -2.50 -22.35 -16.35
C LEU A 254 -2.26 -22.78 -14.90
N LEU A 255 -3.31 -22.93 -14.09
CA LEU A 255 -3.21 -23.33 -12.68
C LEU A 255 -2.90 -24.82 -12.46
N ASP A 256 -2.89 -25.62 -13.53
CA ASP A 256 -2.41 -27.01 -13.46
C ASP A 256 -0.90 -27.08 -13.25
N CYS A 257 -0.18 -26.04 -13.66
CA CYS A 257 1.27 -25.91 -13.49
C CYS A 257 1.65 -25.74 -12.01
N SER A 258 2.82 -26.24 -11.64
CA SER A 258 3.42 -26.03 -10.31
C SER A 258 3.37 -24.56 -9.92
N HIS A 259 3.81 -23.68 -10.84
CA HIS A 259 3.77 -22.24 -10.63
C HIS A 259 3.44 -21.45 -11.91
N VAL A 260 2.68 -20.37 -11.74
CA VAL A 260 2.46 -19.34 -12.75
C VAL A 260 2.96 -18.01 -12.21
N ILE A 261 3.81 -17.34 -12.99
CA ILE A 261 4.40 -16.06 -12.66
C ILE A 261 3.96 -15.02 -13.68
N VAL A 262 3.17 -14.04 -13.24
CA VAL A 262 2.76 -12.89 -14.05
C VAL A 262 3.64 -11.69 -13.70
N THR A 263 4.44 -11.22 -14.65
CA THR A 263 5.41 -10.14 -14.44
C THR A 263 4.86 -8.77 -14.86
N PHE A 264 5.16 -7.77 -14.04
CA PHE A 264 4.88 -6.35 -14.27
C PHE A 264 6.24 -5.64 -14.45
N PRO A 265 6.59 -5.23 -15.69
CA PRO A 265 7.94 -4.74 -15.98
C PRO A 265 8.44 -3.69 -14.99
N ASN A 266 9.60 -3.95 -14.39
CA ASN A 266 10.35 -3.08 -13.47
C ASN A 266 9.72 -2.82 -12.09
N VAL A 267 8.47 -3.25 -11.83
CA VAL A 267 7.72 -2.86 -10.62
C VAL A 267 7.12 -4.01 -9.82
N GLY A 268 6.94 -5.21 -10.38
CA GLY A 268 6.39 -6.32 -9.59
C GLY A 268 6.16 -7.62 -10.36
N ALA A 269 5.71 -8.64 -9.64
CA ALA A 269 5.26 -9.93 -10.17
C ALA A 269 4.18 -10.53 -9.26
N ILE A 270 3.37 -11.41 -9.81
CA ILE A 270 2.42 -12.24 -9.05
C ILE A 270 2.84 -13.70 -9.26
N LEU A 271 3.00 -14.42 -8.16
CA LEU A 271 3.22 -15.86 -8.13
C LEU A 271 1.91 -16.54 -7.72
N ILE A 272 1.49 -17.52 -8.49
CA ILE A 272 0.39 -18.42 -8.14
C ILE A 272 0.95 -19.84 -8.13
N SER A 273 0.87 -20.50 -6.99
CA SER A 273 1.30 -21.88 -6.83
C SER A 273 0.10 -22.82 -6.90
N ARG A 274 0.31 -24.00 -7.49
CA ARG A 274 -0.70 -25.07 -7.54
C ARG A 274 -1.20 -25.40 -6.15
N SER A 275 -2.52 -25.61 -6.02
CA SER A 275 -3.10 -26.15 -4.80
C SER A 275 -2.91 -27.66 -4.74
N GLU A 276 -2.46 -28.20 -3.59
CA GLU A 276 -2.37 -29.64 -3.35
C GLU A 276 -3.76 -30.30 -3.18
N HIS A 277 -4.77 -29.49 -2.85
CA HIS A 277 -6.13 -29.96 -2.59
C HIS A 277 -7.15 -29.23 -3.47
N ALA A 278 -7.99 -29.99 -4.16
CA ALA A 278 -9.02 -29.45 -5.07
C ALA A 278 -10.00 -28.49 -4.37
N ASP A 279 -10.20 -28.64 -3.06
CA ASP A 279 -11.09 -27.82 -2.25
C ASP A 279 -10.43 -26.55 -1.66
N GLN A 280 -9.14 -26.31 -1.92
CA GLN A 280 -8.40 -25.16 -1.41
C GLN A 280 -8.06 -24.17 -2.52
N PHE A 281 -8.14 -22.88 -2.18
CA PHE A 281 -7.64 -21.82 -3.06
C PHE A 281 -6.12 -21.95 -3.26
N PRO A 282 -5.59 -21.66 -4.47
CA PRO A 282 -4.15 -21.69 -4.70
C PRO A 282 -3.41 -20.71 -3.79
N GLU A 283 -2.12 -20.91 -3.54
CA GLU A 283 -1.35 -19.91 -2.77
C GLU A 283 -0.87 -18.79 -3.70
N CYS A 284 -1.32 -17.55 -3.45
CA CYS A 284 -1.08 -16.42 -4.33
C CYS A 284 -0.26 -15.33 -3.64
N HIS A 285 0.89 -14.95 -4.20
CA HIS A 285 1.76 -13.91 -3.66
C HIS A 285 1.95 -12.76 -4.64
N LEU A 286 1.88 -11.54 -4.13
CA LEU A 286 2.26 -10.33 -4.83
C LEU A 286 3.67 -9.89 -4.40
N PHE A 287 4.54 -9.69 -5.38
CA PHE A 287 5.83 -9.02 -5.26
C PHE A 287 5.70 -7.64 -5.90
N PHE A 288 5.97 -6.57 -5.17
CA PHE A 288 5.72 -5.22 -5.69
C PHE A 288 6.66 -4.17 -5.13
N ASP A 289 6.84 -3.09 -5.89
CA ASP A 289 7.47 -1.87 -5.43
C ASP A 289 6.40 -0.99 -4.75
N PRO A 290 6.53 -0.74 -3.43
CA PRO A 290 5.58 0.07 -2.68
C PRO A 290 5.50 1.52 -3.15
N LYS A 291 6.56 2.06 -3.78
CA LYS A 291 6.63 3.47 -4.18
C LYS A 291 6.19 3.71 -5.63
N HIS A 292 6.04 2.64 -6.41
CA HIS A 292 5.87 2.74 -7.85
C HIS A 292 4.68 1.90 -8.31
N SER A 293 3.75 2.55 -9.01
CA SER A 293 2.68 1.87 -9.73
C SER A 293 3.17 1.39 -11.10
N GLU A 294 2.39 0.53 -11.75
CA GLU A 294 2.63 0.15 -13.15
C GLU A 294 2.81 1.37 -14.06
N GLY A 295 3.85 1.37 -14.90
CA GLY A 295 4.10 2.46 -15.85
C GLY A 295 4.72 3.73 -15.25
N SER A 296 4.98 3.76 -13.94
CA SER A 296 5.59 4.93 -13.27
C SER A 296 7.09 5.06 -13.54
N TRP A 297 7.79 3.95 -13.75
CA TRP A 297 9.22 3.95 -14.06
C TRP A 297 9.53 4.62 -15.40
N GLU A 298 8.70 4.40 -16.41
CA GLU A 298 8.82 4.99 -17.74
C GLU A 298 8.68 6.52 -17.73
N GLN A 299 8.12 7.11 -16.65
CA GLN A 299 8.07 8.56 -16.48
C GLN A 299 9.42 9.12 -15.99
N ALA A 300 10.11 8.41 -15.09
CA ALA A 300 11.43 8.80 -14.58
C ALA A 300 12.57 8.36 -15.53
N PHE A 301 12.33 7.30 -16.28
CA PHE A 301 13.25 6.68 -17.24
C PHE A 301 12.54 6.47 -18.59
N PRO A 302 12.34 7.53 -19.39
CA PRO A 302 11.72 7.42 -20.70
C PRO A 302 12.38 6.38 -21.60
N GLY A 303 11.54 5.64 -22.33
CA GLY A 303 11.92 4.55 -23.23
C GLY A 303 11.66 3.16 -22.65
N LYS A 304 11.98 2.13 -23.43
CA LYS A 304 11.85 0.72 -23.09
C LYS A 304 13.16 -0.02 -23.46
N MET A 305 13.30 -1.24 -22.98
CA MET A 305 14.37 -2.14 -23.34
C MET A 305 13.83 -3.42 -23.99
N SER A 306 14.66 -4.07 -24.80
CA SER A 306 14.48 -5.47 -25.21
C SER A 306 15.20 -6.37 -24.20
N GLY A 307 14.64 -7.55 -23.91
CA GLY A 307 15.27 -8.54 -23.03
C GLY A 307 14.82 -8.55 -21.57
N TYR A 308 13.75 -7.84 -21.17
CA TYR A 308 13.26 -7.89 -19.79
C TYR A 308 12.96 -9.31 -19.30
N GLN A 309 12.27 -10.11 -20.11
CA GLN A 309 11.96 -11.49 -19.74
C GLN A 309 13.22 -12.36 -19.69
N CYS A 310 14.22 -12.11 -20.54
CA CYS A 310 15.50 -12.82 -20.47
C CYS A 310 16.20 -12.53 -19.13
N CYS A 311 16.24 -11.27 -18.69
CA CYS A 311 16.75 -10.90 -17.35
C CYS A 311 15.97 -11.59 -16.23
N PHE A 312 14.65 -11.63 -16.34
CA PHE A 312 13.80 -12.27 -15.34
C PHE A 312 14.09 -13.76 -15.22
N LEU A 313 14.13 -14.47 -16.36
CA LEU A 313 14.45 -15.90 -16.42
C LEU A 313 15.86 -16.20 -15.90
N ALA A 314 16.84 -15.34 -16.18
CA ALA A 314 18.20 -15.49 -15.64
C ALA A 314 18.24 -15.36 -14.11
N GLY A 315 17.50 -14.40 -13.53
CA GLY A 315 17.37 -14.29 -12.09
C GLY A 315 16.64 -15.47 -11.46
N LEU A 316 15.57 -15.95 -12.10
CA LEU A 316 14.82 -17.12 -11.63
C LEU A 316 15.68 -18.39 -11.67
N SER A 317 16.32 -18.68 -12.79
CA SER A 317 17.16 -19.87 -12.99
C SER A 317 18.45 -19.85 -12.15
N HIS A 318 18.99 -18.68 -11.82
CA HIS A 318 20.17 -18.59 -10.93
C HIS A 318 19.94 -19.34 -9.60
N HIS A 319 18.73 -19.32 -9.07
CA HIS A 319 18.36 -20.01 -7.82
C HIS A 319 18.06 -21.50 -7.98
N PHE A 320 18.02 -22.03 -9.20
CA PHE A 320 18.02 -23.47 -9.47
C PHE A 320 19.44 -24.05 -9.43
N LEU A 321 20.46 -23.24 -9.76
CA LEU A 321 21.86 -23.69 -9.77
C LEU A 321 22.38 -24.03 -8.37
N THR A 322 21.77 -23.45 -7.33
CA THR A 322 22.18 -23.57 -5.93
C THR A 322 21.62 -24.80 -5.20
N GLY A 323 20.75 -25.60 -5.81
CA GLY A 323 20.11 -26.76 -5.18
C GLY A 323 18.59 -26.76 -5.36
N GLU A 324 17.82 -26.91 -4.26
CA GLU A 324 16.36 -26.81 -4.32
C GLU A 324 15.90 -25.42 -4.81
N PRO A 325 14.90 -25.35 -5.70
CA PRO A 325 14.51 -24.11 -6.35
C PRO A 325 13.79 -23.15 -5.39
N ASP A 326 14.46 -22.08 -4.97
CA ASP A 326 13.81 -20.95 -4.28
C ASP A 326 13.21 -19.96 -5.29
N ILE A 327 11.95 -20.20 -5.64
CA ILE A 327 11.18 -19.39 -6.58
C ILE A 327 10.98 -17.96 -6.06
N ASN A 328 10.80 -17.78 -4.75
CA ASN A 328 10.52 -16.47 -4.18
C ASN A 328 11.74 -15.54 -4.34
N THR A 329 12.93 -16.04 -4.02
CA THR A 329 14.18 -15.29 -4.20
C THR A 329 14.53 -15.16 -5.68
N GLY A 330 14.26 -16.18 -6.50
CA GLY A 330 14.38 -16.10 -7.96
C GLY A 330 13.54 -14.99 -8.61
N ILE A 331 12.29 -14.80 -8.16
CA ILE A 331 11.43 -13.69 -8.61
C ILE A 331 12.03 -12.34 -8.23
N GLN A 332 12.51 -12.18 -6.99
CA GLN A 332 13.16 -10.94 -6.53
C GLN A 332 14.40 -10.59 -7.37
N ALA A 333 15.27 -11.59 -7.62
CA ALA A 333 16.45 -11.45 -8.46
C ALA A 333 16.07 -11.08 -9.89
N GLY A 334 15.08 -11.75 -10.47
CA GLY A 334 14.57 -11.47 -11.81
C GLY A 334 14.00 -10.05 -11.96
N LEU A 335 13.17 -9.60 -11.01
CA LEU A 335 12.63 -8.24 -10.99
C LEU A 335 13.74 -7.18 -10.85
N SER A 336 14.74 -7.45 -10.02
CA SER A 336 15.91 -6.59 -9.88
C SER A 336 16.72 -6.49 -11.17
N ALA A 337 16.93 -7.62 -11.87
CA ALA A 337 17.65 -7.66 -13.13
C ALA A 337 16.91 -6.88 -14.23
N MET A 338 15.58 -7.00 -14.32
CA MET A 338 14.75 -6.18 -15.21
C MET A 338 14.94 -4.68 -14.94
N ARG A 339 14.92 -4.30 -13.66
CA ARG A 339 15.11 -2.90 -13.24
C ARG A 339 16.50 -2.38 -13.57
N THR A 340 17.54 -3.19 -13.38
CA THR A 340 18.92 -2.84 -13.72
C THR A 340 19.09 -2.67 -15.23
N LEU A 341 18.47 -3.54 -16.03
CA LEU A 341 18.43 -3.40 -17.49
C LEU A 341 17.80 -2.06 -17.90
N HIS A 342 16.65 -1.73 -17.32
CA HIS A 342 15.96 -0.48 -17.62
C HIS A 342 16.78 0.76 -17.26
N GLN A 343 17.37 0.77 -16.06
CA GLN A 343 18.19 1.88 -15.58
C GLN A 343 19.43 2.08 -16.44
N THR A 344 20.12 0.99 -16.76
CA THR A 344 21.39 1.02 -17.50
C THR A 344 21.20 1.38 -18.97
N GLY A 345 20.15 0.86 -19.61
CA GLY A 345 19.97 0.94 -21.06
C GLY A 345 21.03 0.14 -21.84
N PHE A 346 21.08 0.34 -23.16
CA PHE A 346 22.12 -0.25 -23.99
C PHE A 346 23.47 0.44 -23.76
N VAL A 347 24.56 -0.34 -23.80
CA VAL A 347 25.93 0.17 -23.70
C VAL A 347 26.50 0.44 -25.09
N VAL A 348 27.38 1.44 -25.19
CA VAL A 348 28.04 1.81 -26.45
C VAL A 348 29.34 1.03 -26.58
N LYS A 349 29.54 0.33 -27.71
CA LYS A 349 30.75 -0.45 -27.98
C LYS A 349 31.98 0.43 -28.28
N ASN A 350 31.77 1.49 -29.07
CA ASN A 350 32.81 2.44 -29.50
C ASN A 350 32.36 3.89 -29.23
N GLU A 351 32.94 4.54 -28.20
CA GLU A 351 32.55 5.90 -27.81
C GLU A 351 32.99 6.99 -28.82
N ASN A 352 33.95 6.68 -29.70
CA ASN A 352 34.57 7.63 -30.63
C ASN A 352 33.87 7.75 -32.00
N GLU A 353 32.73 7.07 -32.21
CA GLU A 353 32.00 7.10 -33.47
C GLU A 353 30.80 8.07 -33.43
N LEU A 354 30.53 8.71 -34.57
CA LEU A 354 29.46 9.70 -34.74
C LEU A 354 28.05 9.12 -34.47
N LEU A 355 27.86 7.82 -34.69
CA LEU A 355 26.69 7.04 -34.27
C LEU A 355 27.16 5.74 -33.60
N PRO A 356 26.73 5.45 -32.36
CA PRO A 356 27.24 4.32 -31.60
C PRO A 356 26.74 2.97 -32.12
N ASP A 357 27.50 1.92 -31.85
CA ASP A 357 27.03 0.53 -31.89
C ASP A 357 26.55 0.12 -30.49
N LEU A 358 25.34 -0.44 -30.39
CA LEU A 358 24.65 -0.70 -29.13
C LEU A 358 24.72 -2.19 -28.78
N ASN A 359 25.08 -2.47 -27.53
CA ASN A 359 25.10 -3.83 -26.97
C ASN A 359 24.22 -3.93 -25.73
N PHE A 360 23.76 -5.15 -25.47
CA PHE A 360 23.11 -5.52 -24.23
C PHE A 360 24.07 -5.36 -23.04
N PRO A 361 23.64 -4.80 -21.90
CA PRO A 361 24.51 -4.52 -20.75
C PRO A 361 24.80 -5.78 -19.90
N LEU A 362 25.32 -6.85 -20.51
CA LEU A 362 25.47 -8.19 -19.90
C LEU A 362 26.14 -8.16 -18.52
N GLU A 363 27.35 -7.60 -18.42
CA GLU A 363 28.11 -7.54 -17.16
C GLU A 363 27.35 -6.84 -16.03
N ARG A 364 26.60 -5.77 -16.33
CA ARG A 364 25.81 -5.04 -15.32
C ARG A 364 24.66 -5.89 -14.78
N ILE A 365 24.07 -6.74 -15.61
CA ILE A 365 23.01 -7.66 -15.19
C ILE A 365 23.60 -8.77 -14.32
N LEU A 366 24.71 -9.38 -14.73
CA LEU A 366 25.38 -10.42 -13.95
C LEU A 366 25.82 -9.91 -12.58
N ASP A 367 26.40 -8.70 -12.52
CA ASP A 367 26.77 -8.05 -11.26
C ASP A 367 25.57 -7.77 -10.35
N ASN A 368 24.36 -7.60 -10.91
CA ASN A 368 23.15 -7.46 -10.13
C ASN A 368 22.66 -8.82 -9.60
N LEU A 369 22.66 -9.86 -10.44
CA LEU A 369 22.26 -11.21 -10.04
C LEU A 369 23.09 -11.74 -8.86
N GLU A 370 24.40 -11.47 -8.86
CA GLU A 370 25.28 -11.86 -7.76
C GLU A 370 25.03 -11.14 -6.44
N LYS A 371 24.50 -9.91 -6.49
CA LYS A 371 24.19 -9.14 -5.29
C LYS A 371 22.91 -9.62 -4.60
N GLN A 372 22.09 -10.41 -5.28
CA GLN A 372 20.82 -10.98 -4.77
C GLN A 372 19.93 -9.93 -4.09
N THR A 373 19.77 -8.76 -4.71
CA THR A 373 19.05 -7.64 -4.09
C THR A 373 17.54 -7.91 -4.00
N CYS A 374 17.03 -8.07 -2.79
CA CYS A 374 15.61 -8.22 -2.49
C CYS A 374 14.98 -6.87 -2.15
N ASN A 375 14.51 -6.15 -3.17
CA ASN A 375 14.00 -4.77 -3.04
C ASN A 375 12.47 -4.65 -3.19
N PHE A 376 11.75 -5.76 -3.42
CA PHE A 376 10.30 -5.76 -3.59
C PHE A 376 9.63 -6.29 -2.32
N SER A 377 8.53 -5.67 -1.90
CA SER A 377 7.71 -6.19 -0.81
C SER A 377 6.94 -7.41 -1.30
N ARG A 378 6.76 -8.39 -0.42
CA ARG A 378 5.99 -9.62 -0.68
C ARG A 378 4.79 -9.67 0.25
N ILE A 379 3.61 -9.99 -0.28
CA ILE A 379 2.39 -10.18 0.52
C ILE A 379 1.51 -11.28 -0.07
N LEU A 380 0.78 -11.99 0.79
CA LEU A 380 -0.26 -12.94 0.37
C LEU A 380 -1.46 -12.17 -0.19
N ILE A 381 -1.97 -12.61 -1.34
CA ILE A 381 -3.14 -11.99 -1.99
C ILE A 381 -4.41 -12.59 -1.38
N GLU A 382 -5.33 -11.73 -0.93
CA GLU A 382 -6.65 -12.20 -0.50
C GLU A 382 -7.53 -12.57 -1.70
N PHE A 383 -8.01 -13.82 -1.71
CA PHE A 383 -8.87 -14.34 -2.76
C PHE A 383 -10.18 -13.54 -2.87
N PRO A 384 -10.56 -13.03 -4.06
CA PRO A 384 -11.74 -12.20 -4.23
C PRO A 384 -13.05 -12.84 -3.75
N THR A 385 -13.16 -14.16 -3.84
CA THR A 385 -14.35 -14.92 -3.44
C THR A 385 -14.28 -15.52 -2.05
N ARG A 386 -13.20 -15.34 -1.28
CA ARG A 386 -13.01 -16.00 0.03
C ARG A 386 -14.25 -15.85 0.93
N LEU A 387 -14.80 -14.63 1.02
CA LEU A 387 -15.96 -14.31 1.86
C LEU A 387 -17.30 -14.87 1.35
N LEU A 388 -17.35 -15.39 0.11
CA LEU A 388 -18.54 -16.07 -0.43
C LEU A 388 -18.58 -17.57 -0.06
N HIS A 389 -17.50 -18.13 0.50
CA HIS A 389 -17.45 -19.53 0.92
C HIS A 389 -17.74 -19.65 2.42
N GLU A 390 -18.88 -20.27 2.79
CA GLU A 390 -19.35 -20.42 4.18
C GLU A 390 -18.30 -21.02 5.13
N LYS A 391 -17.50 -21.98 4.66
CA LYS A 391 -16.42 -22.63 5.46
C LYS A 391 -15.22 -21.72 5.78
N ALA A 392 -15.06 -20.60 5.09
CA ALA A 392 -13.95 -19.67 5.33
C ALA A 392 -14.17 -18.80 6.58
N LEU A 393 -15.42 -18.67 7.05
CA LEU A 393 -15.80 -17.86 8.22
C LEU A 393 -15.46 -18.52 9.57
N GLU A 394 -15.28 -19.84 9.60
CA GLU A 394 -15.10 -20.61 10.85
C GLU A 394 -13.62 -20.77 11.28
N LYS A 395 -12.65 -20.61 10.37
CA LYS A 395 -11.23 -20.91 10.65
C LYS A 395 -10.32 -19.69 10.80
N ASP A 396 -10.66 -18.56 10.20
CA ASP A 396 -9.99 -17.27 10.43
C ASP A 396 -11.08 -16.21 10.62
N PRO A 397 -11.08 -15.44 11.74
CA PRO A 397 -12.01 -14.34 11.88
C PRO A 397 -11.79 -13.36 10.71
N PRO A 398 -12.85 -12.83 10.09
CA PRO A 398 -12.72 -11.99 8.92
C PRO A 398 -11.85 -10.76 9.24
N PHE A 399 -10.95 -10.39 8.31
CA PHE A 399 -10.68 -8.96 8.12
C PHE A 399 -12.05 -8.31 7.93
N ALA A 400 -12.35 -7.24 8.69
CA ALA A 400 -13.69 -6.68 8.79
C ALA A 400 -14.41 -6.64 7.42
N PRO A 401 -15.73 -6.88 7.33
CA PRO A 401 -16.44 -6.95 6.05
C PRO A 401 -16.13 -5.72 5.16
N GLY A 402 -15.53 -5.93 3.97
CA GLY A 402 -15.05 -4.87 3.09
C GLY A 402 -14.07 -5.34 2.00
N TYR A 403 -13.42 -4.41 1.31
CA TYR A 403 -12.40 -4.71 0.29
C TYR A 403 -11.04 -4.94 0.95
N TRP A 404 -10.30 -5.95 0.49
CA TRP A 404 -8.92 -6.20 0.90
C TRP A 404 -8.03 -4.97 0.72
N THR A 405 -7.21 -4.62 1.72
CA THR A 405 -6.16 -3.61 1.56
C THR A 405 -4.82 -4.15 2.07
N ILE A 406 -3.72 -3.77 1.41
CA ILE A 406 -2.38 -4.15 1.87
C ILE A 406 -2.04 -3.44 3.19
N LEU A 407 -2.57 -2.23 3.43
CA LEU A 407 -2.42 -1.52 4.69
C LEU A 407 -3.00 -2.33 5.86
N GLU A 408 -4.24 -2.81 5.73
CA GLU A 408 -4.91 -3.65 6.73
C GLU A 408 -4.16 -4.96 6.98
N SER A 409 -3.65 -5.57 5.91
CA SER A 409 -2.91 -6.84 5.99
C SER A 409 -1.55 -6.68 6.68
N CYS A 410 -0.89 -5.53 6.52
CA CYS A 410 0.38 -5.24 7.17
C CYS A 410 0.24 -4.78 8.62
N TYR A 411 -0.88 -4.14 8.99
CA TYR A 411 -1.05 -3.48 10.27
C TYR A 411 -2.44 -3.73 10.87
N THR A 412 -2.58 -4.82 11.61
CA THR A 412 -3.83 -5.18 12.31
C THR A 412 -3.97 -4.52 13.69
N SER A 413 -2.86 -4.06 14.28
CA SER A 413 -2.81 -3.40 15.58
C SER A 413 -1.71 -2.33 15.63
N ASN A 414 -1.61 -1.59 16.74
CA ASN A 414 -0.56 -0.57 16.98
C ASN A 414 -0.51 0.59 15.96
N LEU A 415 -1.67 0.96 15.39
CA LEU A 415 -1.78 2.03 14.40
C LEU A 415 -1.30 3.39 14.93
N ASP A 416 -1.39 3.63 16.24
CA ASP A 416 -0.87 4.84 16.88
C ASP A 416 0.66 4.92 16.80
N VAL A 417 1.36 3.80 17.00
CA VAL A 417 2.82 3.70 16.87
C VAL A 417 3.23 4.00 15.44
N VAL A 418 2.56 3.35 14.48
CA VAL A 418 2.85 3.52 13.05
C VAL A 418 2.54 4.96 12.62
N ALA A 419 1.43 5.55 13.06
CA ALA A 419 1.09 6.94 12.78
C ALA A 419 2.17 7.91 13.29
N ARG A 420 2.69 7.71 14.51
CA ARG A 420 3.81 8.51 15.02
C ARG A 420 5.04 8.40 14.14
N GLU A 421 5.41 7.17 13.77
CA GLU A 421 6.57 6.90 12.91
C GLU A 421 6.41 7.54 11.53
N VAL A 422 5.20 7.52 10.96
CA VAL A 422 4.87 8.22 9.71
C VAL A 422 5.14 9.72 9.85
N VAL A 423 4.70 10.36 10.94
CA VAL A 423 4.94 11.80 11.13
C VAL A 423 6.42 12.10 11.34
N ILE A 424 7.12 11.32 12.16
CA ILE A 424 8.50 11.58 12.56
C ILE A 424 9.50 11.22 11.47
N ASN A 425 9.49 9.97 11.00
CA ASN A 425 10.49 9.41 10.09
C ASN A 425 10.04 9.39 8.62
N GLY A 426 8.74 9.61 8.37
CA GLY A 426 8.17 9.69 7.05
C GLY A 426 7.52 8.38 6.58
N PRO A 427 6.50 8.48 5.71
CA PRO A 427 5.73 7.34 5.24
C PRO A 427 6.59 6.31 4.48
N GLU A 428 7.60 6.75 3.72
CA GLU A 428 8.50 5.84 3.00
C GLU A 428 9.33 4.95 3.93
N THR A 429 9.56 5.39 5.16
CA THR A 429 10.31 4.66 6.18
C THR A 429 9.39 3.84 7.08
N ALA A 430 8.24 4.42 7.45
CA ALA A 430 7.29 3.80 8.37
C ALA A 430 6.37 2.78 7.68
N LEU A 431 6.08 2.94 6.39
CA LEU A 431 5.15 2.12 5.62
C LEU A 431 5.86 1.39 4.47
N LYS A 432 7.03 0.80 4.75
CA LYS A 432 7.89 0.16 3.74
C LYS A 432 7.22 -0.94 2.92
N ASN A 433 6.16 -1.57 3.41
CA ASN A 433 5.46 -2.67 2.73
C ASN A 433 4.04 -2.29 2.27
N VAL A 434 3.72 -0.99 2.19
CA VAL A 434 2.39 -0.51 1.80
C VAL A 434 2.49 0.33 0.53
N PRO A 435 1.62 0.12 -0.47
CA PRO A 435 1.56 0.99 -1.64
C PRO A 435 1.38 2.47 -1.27
N LEU A 436 2.23 3.32 -1.85
CA LEU A 436 2.23 4.76 -1.67
C LEU A 436 1.74 5.42 -2.98
N GLY A 437 0.52 5.95 -2.95
CA GLY A 437 -0.05 6.74 -4.05
C GLY A 437 0.52 8.14 -4.11
N GLN A 438 1.64 8.32 -4.80
CA GLN A 438 2.29 9.63 -4.95
C GLN A 438 1.86 10.33 -6.25
N PHE A 439 1.27 11.53 -6.12
CA PHE A 439 0.91 12.42 -7.21
C PHE A 439 1.49 13.81 -6.96
N ASN A 440 2.64 14.11 -7.54
CA ASN A 440 3.39 15.35 -7.25
C ASN A 440 3.60 15.55 -5.73
N ASN A 441 2.89 16.46 -5.05
CA ASN A 441 2.99 16.66 -3.59
C ASN A 441 1.87 15.96 -2.79
N LEU A 442 0.90 15.32 -3.45
CA LEU A 442 -0.14 14.52 -2.81
C LEU A 442 0.39 13.11 -2.56
N LEU A 443 0.24 12.63 -1.32
CA LEU A 443 0.50 11.25 -0.95
C LEU A 443 -0.76 10.67 -0.28
N THR A 444 -1.15 9.47 -0.68
CA THR A 444 -2.20 8.69 -0.01
C THR A 444 -1.81 7.22 0.05
N VAL A 445 -2.34 6.51 1.06
CA VAL A 445 -2.20 5.05 1.23
C VAL A 445 -3.57 4.36 1.23
N ASP A 446 -4.64 5.13 1.05
CA ASP A 446 -5.98 4.58 0.93
C ASP A 446 -6.18 4.00 -0.47
N ARG A 447 -6.52 2.72 -0.55
CA ARG A 447 -6.70 2.00 -1.82
C ARG A 447 -7.68 2.71 -2.75
N ARG A 448 -8.81 3.22 -2.23
CA ARG A 448 -9.85 3.85 -3.07
C ARG A 448 -9.38 5.19 -3.60
N GLU A 449 -8.73 6.01 -2.77
CA GLU A 449 -8.14 7.26 -3.23
C GLU A 449 -7.06 7.03 -4.29
N ILE A 450 -6.19 6.02 -4.10
CA ILE A 450 -5.18 5.62 -5.11
C ILE A 450 -5.87 5.29 -6.43
N GLU A 451 -6.86 4.41 -6.42
CA GLU A 451 -7.59 4.00 -7.62
C GLU A 451 -8.28 5.18 -8.32
N SER A 452 -8.99 6.03 -7.56
CA SER A 452 -9.66 7.21 -8.12
C SER A 452 -8.67 8.21 -8.72
N PHE A 453 -7.58 8.54 -8.03
CA PHE A 453 -6.58 9.47 -8.56
C PHE A 453 -5.85 8.89 -9.78
N GLN A 454 -5.59 7.58 -9.81
CA GLN A 454 -5.03 6.91 -10.99
C GLN A 454 -5.98 6.95 -12.19
N ALA A 455 -7.27 6.68 -11.97
CA ALA A 455 -8.29 6.74 -13.01
C ALA A 455 -8.39 8.16 -13.62
N ILE A 456 -8.39 9.19 -12.77
CA ILE A 456 -8.39 10.59 -13.23
C ILE A 456 -7.07 10.97 -13.92
N ARG A 457 -5.93 10.49 -13.43
CA ARG A 457 -4.63 10.67 -14.08
C ARG A 457 -4.64 10.09 -15.50
N ALA A 458 -5.15 8.87 -15.67
CA ALA A 458 -5.29 8.21 -16.96
C ALA A 458 -6.25 8.97 -17.89
N LEU A 459 -7.41 9.38 -17.37
CA LEU A 459 -8.39 10.18 -18.12
C LEU A 459 -7.81 11.48 -18.65
N ILE A 460 -7.12 12.26 -17.81
CA ILE A 460 -6.50 13.53 -18.21
C ILE A 460 -5.37 13.26 -19.22
N LYS A 461 -4.53 12.25 -18.98
CA LYS A 461 -3.44 11.90 -19.90
C LYS A 461 -3.96 11.56 -21.29
N GLU A 462 -4.99 10.71 -21.37
CA GLU A 462 -5.61 10.32 -22.65
C GLU A 462 -6.29 11.51 -23.32
N TYR A 463 -7.02 12.31 -22.54
CA TYR A 463 -7.64 13.54 -23.04
C TYR A 463 -6.62 14.49 -23.65
N CYS A 464 -5.46 14.68 -23.01
CA CYS A 464 -4.38 15.53 -23.52
C CYS A 464 -3.73 14.96 -24.80
N ALA A 465 -3.55 13.65 -24.88
CA ALA A 465 -2.96 12.97 -26.04
C ALA A 465 -3.89 12.91 -27.26
N ALA A 466 -5.21 12.90 -27.05
CA ALA A 466 -6.18 12.83 -28.13
C ALA A 466 -6.17 14.10 -28.99
N SER A 467 -5.93 13.94 -30.30
CA SER A 467 -5.86 15.04 -31.27
C SER A 467 -7.21 15.49 -31.83
N ARG A 468 -8.29 14.70 -31.63
CA ARG A 468 -9.62 14.93 -32.21
C ARG A 468 -10.69 15.37 -31.21
N VAL A 469 -10.34 15.58 -29.95
CA VAL A 469 -11.32 15.98 -28.93
C VAL A 469 -11.35 17.50 -28.84
N GLU A 470 -12.48 18.10 -29.17
CA GLU A 470 -12.67 19.56 -29.18
C GLU A 470 -13.54 20.08 -28.03
N ARG A 471 -14.14 19.17 -27.23
CA ARG A 471 -15.04 19.52 -26.13
C ARG A 471 -14.41 19.31 -24.74
N PRO A 472 -14.96 19.93 -23.68
CA PRO A 472 -14.51 19.69 -22.32
C PRO A 472 -14.67 18.24 -21.84
N VAL A 473 -13.78 17.80 -20.95
CA VAL A 473 -13.95 16.57 -20.16
C VAL A 473 -14.36 16.94 -18.74
N SER A 474 -15.37 16.27 -18.18
CA SER A 474 -15.97 16.65 -16.90
C SER A 474 -15.74 15.59 -15.82
N ILE A 475 -15.29 16.04 -14.64
CA ILE A 475 -14.98 15.21 -13.48
C ILE A 475 -15.66 15.82 -12.25
N ALA A 476 -16.22 14.99 -11.36
CA ALA A 476 -16.75 15.44 -10.08
C ALA A 476 -15.83 15.07 -8.91
N VAL A 477 -15.78 15.93 -7.89
CA VAL A 477 -14.96 15.69 -6.69
C VAL A 477 -15.81 15.98 -5.46
N PHE A 478 -15.93 14.96 -4.61
CA PHE A 478 -16.70 14.98 -3.37
C PHE A 478 -15.78 14.76 -2.17
N GLY A 479 -16.22 15.24 -1.02
CA GLY A 479 -15.49 15.08 0.24
C GLY A 479 -15.81 16.20 1.23
N PRO A 480 -15.62 15.95 2.53
CA PRO A 480 -15.98 16.91 3.57
C PRO A 480 -15.18 18.23 3.42
N PRO A 481 -15.65 19.33 4.04
CA PRO A 481 -14.91 20.58 4.06
C PRO A 481 -13.48 20.39 4.57
N GLY A 482 -12.51 20.93 3.81
CA GLY A 482 -11.09 20.79 4.14
C GLY A 482 -10.49 19.41 3.90
N SER A 483 -11.12 18.54 3.10
CA SER A 483 -10.55 17.24 2.69
C SER A 483 -9.45 17.33 1.64
N GLY A 484 -9.31 18.46 0.96
CA GLY A 484 -8.30 18.67 -0.09
C GLY A 484 -8.77 18.44 -1.52
N LYS A 485 -10.07 18.53 -1.81
CA LYS A 485 -10.68 18.39 -3.17
C LYS A 485 -9.89 19.03 -4.30
N SER A 486 -9.73 20.35 -4.25
CA SER A 486 -9.03 21.09 -5.31
C SER A 486 -7.52 20.81 -5.32
N PHE A 487 -6.93 20.58 -4.15
CA PHE A 487 -5.52 20.22 -4.04
C PHE A 487 -5.25 18.89 -4.76
N GLY A 488 -6.03 17.85 -4.50
CA GLY A 488 -5.82 16.51 -5.05
C GLY A 488 -5.77 16.51 -6.59
N VAL A 489 -6.79 17.08 -7.24
CA VAL A 489 -6.85 17.12 -8.72
C VAL A 489 -5.75 18.01 -9.31
N LYS A 490 -5.42 19.14 -8.69
CA LYS A 490 -4.29 19.99 -9.12
C LYS A 490 -2.97 19.22 -9.04
N GLN A 491 -2.75 18.44 -7.99
CA GLN A 491 -1.53 17.63 -7.85
C GLN A 491 -1.48 16.50 -8.89
N VAL A 492 -2.60 15.85 -9.18
CA VAL A 492 -2.69 14.85 -10.27
C VAL A 492 -2.32 15.47 -11.62
N ALA A 493 -2.91 16.62 -11.98
CA ALA A 493 -2.60 17.31 -13.23
C ALA A 493 -1.12 17.70 -13.32
N LYS A 494 -0.54 18.26 -12.25
CA LYS A 494 0.89 18.60 -12.17
C LYS A 494 1.81 17.38 -12.27
N SER A 495 1.36 16.20 -11.82
CA SER A 495 2.15 14.97 -11.86
C SER A 495 2.40 14.44 -13.28
N LEU A 496 1.56 14.80 -14.26
CA LEU A 496 1.63 14.26 -15.63
C LEU A 496 2.86 14.71 -16.41
N LYS A 497 3.43 15.88 -16.10
CA LYS A 497 4.66 16.45 -16.71
C LYS A 497 4.73 16.28 -18.24
N LEU A 498 3.67 16.67 -18.94
CA LEU A 498 3.56 16.55 -20.40
C LEU A 498 4.41 17.66 -21.08
N PRO A 499 5.39 17.33 -21.95
CA PRO A 499 6.34 18.30 -22.49
C PRO A 499 5.72 19.34 -23.43
N ASP A 500 4.70 18.94 -24.21
CA ASP A 500 4.10 19.79 -25.25
C ASP A 500 2.68 20.29 -24.88
N VAL A 501 2.26 20.10 -23.62
CA VAL A 501 0.91 20.45 -23.17
C VAL A 501 0.99 21.39 -21.97
N LYS A 502 0.46 22.60 -22.12
CA LYS A 502 0.34 23.57 -21.03
C LYS A 502 -1.03 23.44 -20.36
N ILE A 503 -1.05 23.00 -19.12
CA ILE A 503 -2.26 22.96 -18.28
C ILE A 503 -2.16 24.11 -17.26
N GLU A 504 -3.20 24.94 -17.17
CA GLU A 504 -3.30 26.02 -16.18
C GLU A 504 -4.62 25.93 -15.43
N ASP A 505 -4.59 26.06 -14.11
CA ASP A 505 -5.80 26.10 -13.30
C ASP A 505 -6.50 27.46 -13.35
N ILE A 506 -7.83 27.42 -13.31
CA ILE A 506 -8.71 28.56 -13.11
C ILE A 506 -9.85 28.11 -12.19
N THR A 507 -10.33 28.98 -11.30
CA THR A 507 -11.34 28.61 -10.29
C THR A 507 -12.44 29.65 -10.26
N PHE A 508 -13.67 29.16 -10.29
CA PHE A 508 -14.91 29.93 -10.19
C PHE A 508 -15.71 29.35 -9.03
N ASN A 509 -16.12 30.20 -8.07
CA ASN A 509 -16.96 29.80 -6.96
C ASN A 509 -18.42 30.15 -7.28
N LEU A 510 -19.29 29.15 -7.44
CA LEU A 510 -20.67 29.36 -7.86
C LEU A 510 -21.55 29.98 -6.76
N SER A 511 -21.18 29.88 -5.48
CA SER A 511 -21.95 30.54 -4.42
C SER A 511 -21.77 32.05 -4.40
N GLN A 512 -20.74 32.57 -5.08
CA GLN A 512 -20.49 34.00 -5.22
C GLN A 512 -21.17 34.60 -6.46
N MET A 513 -21.63 33.76 -7.39
CA MET A 513 -22.29 34.20 -8.62
C MET A 513 -23.78 34.45 -8.38
N LYS A 514 -24.32 35.52 -8.97
CA LYS A 514 -25.72 35.92 -8.74
C LYS A 514 -26.67 35.44 -9.84
N SER A 515 -26.17 35.28 -11.07
CA SER A 515 -26.99 34.86 -12.20
C SER A 515 -26.22 33.94 -13.16
N PRO A 516 -26.94 33.20 -14.03
CA PRO A 516 -26.35 32.43 -15.11
C PRO A 516 -25.54 33.24 -16.12
N ASP A 517 -25.75 34.56 -16.22
CA ASP A 517 -25.00 35.41 -17.14
C ASP A 517 -23.51 35.49 -16.75
N GLU A 518 -23.22 35.45 -15.44
CA GLU A 518 -21.83 35.39 -14.95
C GLU A 518 -21.11 34.09 -15.35
N LEU A 519 -21.84 33.01 -15.68
CA LEU A 519 -21.23 31.81 -16.26
C LEU A 519 -20.77 32.05 -17.70
N ALA A 520 -21.47 32.88 -18.48
CA ALA A 520 -21.03 33.22 -19.83
C ALA A 520 -19.68 33.94 -19.80
N ASP A 521 -19.49 34.89 -18.88
CA ASP A 521 -18.21 35.56 -18.65
C ASP A 521 -17.10 34.57 -18.26
N ALA A 522 -17.41 33.59 -17.41
CA ALA A 522 -16.48 32.53 -17.04
C ALA A 522 -16.10 31.66 -18.25
N PHE A 523 -17.07 31.28 -19.10
CA PHE A 523 -16.81 30.52 -20.32
C PHE A 523 -15.99 31.30 -21.35
N HIS A 524 -16.17 32.62 -21.48
CA HIS A 524 -15.29 33.47 -22.30
C HIS A 524 -13.84 33.45 -21.80
N GLN A 525 -13.61 33.56 -20.48
CA GLN A 525 -12.26 33.45 -19.91
C GLN A 525 -11.60 32.09 -20.16
N ILE A 526 -12.38 31.01 -20.11
CA ILE A 526 -11.92 29.65 -20.44
C ILE A 526 -11.53 29.59 -21.90
N ARG A 527 -12.40 30.07 -22.79
CA ARG A 527 -12.18 30.11 -24.24
C ARG A 527 -10.91 30.90 -24.60
N ASP A 528 -10.65 32.03 -23.95
CA ASP A 528 -9.44 32.83 -24.17
C ASP A 528 -8.15 32.08 -23.85
N LYS A 529 -8.15 31.20 -22.84
CA LYS A 529 -7.03 30.31 -22.54
C LYS A 529 -6.86 29.24 -23.62
N VAL A 530 -7.97 28.65 -24.06
CA VAL A 530 -7.95 27.66 -25.14
C VAL A 530 -7.37 28.24 -26.43
N LEU A 531 -7.77 29.45 -26.80
CA LEU A 531 -7.25 30.17 -27.98
C LEU A 531 -5.74 30.45 -27.89
N LYS A 532 -5.16 30.49 -26.68
CA LYS A 532 -3.71 30.62 -26.43
C LYS A 532 -2.97 29.28 -26.47
N GLY A 533 -3.64 28.17 -26.83
CA GLY A 533 -3.07 26.82 -26.83
C GLY A 533 -2.92 26.20 -25.44
N ILE A 534 -3.64 26.72 -24.45
CA ILE A 534 -3.61 26.24 -23.06
C ILE A 534 -4.82 25.33 -22.83
N ILE A 535 -4.65 24.21 -22.15
CA ILE A 535 -5.78 23.39 -21.66
C ILE A 535 -6.13 23.89 -20.25
N PRO A 536 -7.21 24.67 -20.05
CA PRO A 536 -7.62 25.11 -18.73
C PRO A 536 -8.14 23.94 -17.89
N LEU A 537 -7.63 23.85 -16.66
CA LEU A 537 -8.17 23.02 -15.59
C LEU A 537 -9.12 23.89 -14.75
N VAL A 538 -10.40 23.81 -15.07
CA VAL A 538 -11.46 24.69 -14.55
C VAL A 538 -12.09 24.07 -13.33
N PHE A 539 -12.00 24.74 -12.18
CA PHE A 539 -12.71 24.36 -10.97
C PHE A 539 -14.00 25.14 -10.85
N TRP A 540 -15.12 24.43 -10.84
CA TRP A 540 -16.43 24.93 -10.43
C TRP A 540 -16.64 24.56 -8.96
N ASP A 541 -16.20 25.44 -8.06
CA ASP A 541 -16.27 25.23 -6.62
C ASP A 541 -17.67 25.57 -6.10
N GLU A 542 -18.13 24.85 -5.08
CA GLU A 542 -19.50 24.93 -4.56
C GLU A 542 -20.57 24.79 -5.65
N PHE A 543 -20.33 23.88 -6.62
CA PHE A 543 -21.25 23.67 -7.75
C PHE A 543 -22.63 23.16 -7.34
N ASP A 544 -22.70 22.56 -6.16
CA ASP A 544 -23.89 22.05 -5.50
C ASP A 544 -24.64 23.11 -4.67
N SER A 545 -24.24 24.38 -4.78
CA SER A 545 -24.96 25.52 -4.20
C SER A 545 -26.34 25.74 -4.84
N GLN A 546 -27.18 26.50 -4.13
CA GLN A 546 -28.51 26.88 -4.61
C GLN A 546 -28.43 28.04 -5.60
N LEU A 547 -29.34 28.07 -6.56
CA LEU A 547 -29.55 29.21 -7.47
C LEU A 547 -31.04 29.58 -7.45
N SER A 548 -31.34 30.85 -7.14
CA SER A 548 -32.71 31.38 -7.09
C SER A 548 -33.68 30.53 -6.25
N GLY A 549 -33.20 30.00 -5.11
CA GLY A 549 -33.98 29.15 -4.21
C GLY A 549 -34.10 27.68 -4.64
N GLN A 550 -33.60 27.30 -5.82
CA GLN A 550 -33.54 25.91 -6.25
C GLN A 550 -32.20 25.28 -5.82
N LYS A 551 -32.25 24.21 -5.02
CA LYS A 551 -31.10 23.37 -4.70
C LYS A 551 -30.52 22.76 -5.99
N LEU A 552 -29.19 22.75 -6.13
CA LEU A 552 -28.51 22.29 -7.35
C LEU A 552 -28.95 23.05 -8.63
N GLY A 553 -29.46 24.28 -8.51
CA GLY A 553 -30.02 25.02 -9.64
C GLY A 553 -29.03 25.32 -10.77
N TRP A 554 -27.72 25.24 -10.50
CA TRP A 554 -26.65 25.46 -11.48
C TRP A 554 -26.49 24.34 -12.51
N LEU A 555 -26.86 23.09 -12.19
CA LEU A 555 -26.49 21.92 -13.01
C LEU A 555 -26.98 22.00 -14.45
N ARG A 556 -28.20 22.51 -14.67
CA ARG A 556 -28.81 22.64 -16.00
C ARG A 556 -27.97 23.49 -16.96
N TYR A 557 -27.23 24.47 -16.45
CA TYR A 557 -26.45 25.42 -17.25
C TYR A 557 -25.12 24.82 -17.74
N PHE A 558 -24.68 23.70 -17.14
CA PHE A 558 -23.49 22.98 -17.58
C PHE A 558 -23.76 21.89 -18.61
N LEU A 559 -25.03 21.50 -18.84
CA LEU A 559 -25.36 20.35 -19.69
C LEU A 559 -24.86 20.51 -21.14
N ALA A 560 -25.08 21.68 -21.75
CA ALA A 560 -24.58 21.99 -23.09
C ALA A 560 -23.05 22.19 -23.11
N PRO A 561 -22.44 22.97 -22.19
CA PRO A 561 -20.98 23.05 -22.07
C PRO A 561 -20.26 21.70 -21.95
N MET A 562 -20.83 20.75 -21.20
CA MET A 562 -20.23 19.41 -21.02
C MET A 562 -20.43 18.49 -22.23
N GLN A 563 -21.60 18.55 -22.85
CA GLN A 563 -21.98 17.61 -23.92
C GLN A 563 -21.47 18.07 -25.29
N ASP A 564 -21.77 19.32 -25.61
CA ASP A 564 -21.58 19.91 -26.95
C ASP A 564 -20.30 20.77 -27.00
N GLY A 565 -19.77 21.17 -25.84
CA GLY A 565 -18.60 22.05 -25.78
C GLY A 565 -18.91 23.49 -26.17
N GLU A 566 -20.18 23.89 -26.06
CA GLU A 566 -20.68 25.21 -26.42
C GLU A 566 -21.51 25.81 -25.28
N PHE A 567 -21.58 27.14 -25.23
CA PHE A 567 -22.50 27.88 -24.36
C PHE A 567 -23.27 28.93 -25.17
N THR A 568 -24.41 29.37 -24.65
CA THR A 568 -25.27 30.36 -25.31
C THR A 568 -25.24 31.68 -24.53
N GLU A 569 -25.06 32.78 -25.26
CA GLU A 569 -25.17 34.15 -24.74
C GLU A 569 -26.15 34.92 -25.63
N GLY A 570 -27.32 35.28 -25.08
CA GLY A 570 -28.42 35.82 -25.87
C GLY A 570 -28.89 34.84 -26.95
N GLN A 571 -28.67 35.18 -28.22
CA GLN A 571 -28.99 34.31 -29.38
C GLN A 571 -27.76 33.65 -30.01
N LEU A 572 -26.56 33.95 -29.52
CA LEU A 572 -25.31 33.47 -30.09
C LEU A 572 -24.84 32.21 -29.37
N ARG A 573 -24.27 31.28 -30.14
CA ARG A 573 -23.57 30.10 -29.61
C ARG A 573 -22.07 30.31 -29.73
N HIS A 574 -21.37 30.00 -28.65
CA HIS A 574 -19.93 30.16 -28.55
C HIS A 574 -19.27 28.82 -28.22
N PRO A 575 -18.23 28.41 -28.97
CA PRO A 575 -17.45 27.22 -28.63
C PRO A 575 -16.53 27.51 -27.44
N ILE A 576 -16.39 26.55 -26.53
CA ILE A 576 -15.46 26.59 -25.40
C ILE A 576 -14.09 26.06 -25.82
N GLY A 577 -14.09 24.94 -26.54
CA GLY A 577 -12.90 24.20 -26.91
C GLY A 577 -12.40 23.25 -25.82
N ARG A 578 -11.13 22.84 -25.90
CA ARG A 578 -10.55 21.83 -25.00
C ARG A 578 -10.36 22.36 -23.59
N ALA A 579 -11.06 21.79 -22.62
CA ALA A 579 -10.97 22.14 -21.21
C ALA A 579 -11.19 20.91 -20.31
N ILE A 580 -10.73 20.97 -19.06
CA ILE A 580 -11.02 19.97 -18.04
C ILE A 580 -11.89 20.64 -16.98
N PHE A 581 -13.15 20.25 -16.89
CA PHE A 581 -14.09 20.73 -15.87
C PHE A 581 -14.02 19.84 -14.64
N VAL A 582 -13.79 20.46 -13.48
CA VAL A 582 -13.74 19.83 -12.18
C VAL A 582 -14.83 20.45 -11.30
N PHE A 583 -15.88 19.68 -11.04
CA PHE A 583 -17.01 20.09 -10.20
C PHE A 583 -16.74 19.67 -8.76
N ALA A 584 -16.41 20.63 -7.89
CA ALA A 584 -16.04 20.38 -6.50
C ALA A 584 -17.20 20.72 -5.56
N GLY A 585 -17.81 19.69 -4.95
CA GLY A 585 -19.00 19.84 -4.12
C GLY A 585 -18.67 20.22 -2.69
N GLY A 586 -19.44 21.13 -2.10
CA GLY A 586 -19.29 21.59 -0.71
C GLY A 586 -20.21 20.88 0.29
N THR A 587 -21.31 20.31 -0.19
CA THR A 587 -22.42 19.83 0.66
C THR A 587 -22.44 18.31 0.84
N CYS A 588 -21.96 17.55 -0.15
CA CYS A 588 -21.95 16.09 -0.14
C CYS A 588 -20.51 15.56 0.00
N ALA A 589 -20.31 14.58 0.87
CA ALA A 589 -19.01 13.94 1.07
C ALA A 589 -18.73 12.84 0.03
N THR A 590 -19.77 12.30 -0.60
CA THR A 590 -19.67 11.21 -1.58
C THR A 590 -20.59 11.43 -2.78
N ILE A 591 -20.32 10.76 -3.90
CA ILE A 591 -21.23 10.76 -5.06
C ILE A 591 -22.58 10.11 -4.72
N GLU A 592 -22.58 9.10 -3.85
CA GLU A 592 -23.78 8.41 -3.41
C GLU A 592 -24.72 9.35 -2.63
N GLU A 593 -24.16 10.21 -1.77
CA GLU A 593 -24.90 11.27 -1.09
C GLU A 593 -25.42 12.32 -2.08
N PHE A 594 -24.62 12.69 -3.08
CA PHE A 594 -25.00 13.67 -4.11
C PHE A 594 -26.16 13.17 -4.98
N GLU A 595 -26.16 11.89 -5.35
CA GLU A 595 -27.25 11.27 -6.12
C GLU A 595 -28.52 11.08 -5.27
N GLY A 596 -28.40 11.07 -3.94
CA GLY A 596 -29.51 11.15 -2.98
C GLY A 596 -30.62 10.12 -3.20
N LYS A 597 -30.31 8.99 -3.85
CA LYS A 597 -31.28 7.99 -4.37
C LYS A 597 -32.44 8.60 -5.17
N GLY A 598 -32.18 9.60 -6.01
CA GLY A 598 -33.13 10.06 -7.03
C GLY A 598 -34.38 10.76 -6.46
N THR A 599 -34.20 11.62 -5.46
CA THR A 599 -35.26 12.54 -5.02
C THR A 599 -35.84 13.33 -6.19
N GLU A 600 -37.12 13.71 -6.14
CA GLU A 600 -37.72 14.55 -7.17
C GLU A 600 -36.96 15.88 -7.31
N GLU A 601 -36.43 16.43 -6.21
CA GLU A 601 -35.55 17.59 -6.22
C GLU A 601 -34.30 17.40 -7.10
N PHE A 602 -33.66 16.22 -7.05
CA PHE A 602 -32.49 15.91 -7.87
C PHE A 602 -32.85 15.79 -9.35
N LYS A 603 -34.01 15.22 -9.67
CA LYS A 603 -34.51 15.14 -11.06
C LYS A 603 -34.87 16.52 -11.61
N ASP A 604 -35.55 17.34 -10.82
CA ASP A 604 -35.95 18.72 -11.17
C ASP A 604 -34.75 19.62 -11.42
N ALA A 605 -33.64 19.37 -10.72
CA ALA A 605 -32.36 20.05 -10.95
C ALA A 605 -31.58 19.53 -12.17
N LYS A 606 -32.09 18.53 -12.90
CA LYS A 606 -31.36 17.82 -13.99
C LYS A 606 -30.11 17.08 -13.49
N GLY A 607 -30.15 16.57 -12.26
CA GLY A 607 -29.09 15.78 -11.65
C GLY A 607 -28.70 14.53 -12.47
N PRO A 608 -29.65 13.66 -12.88
CA PRO A 608 -29.32 12.47 -13.67
C PRO A 608 -28.67 12.82 -15.02
N ASP A 609 -29.17 13.86 -15.69
CA ASP A 609 -28.58 14.40 -16.93
C ASP A 609 -27.14 14.87 -16.71
N PHE A 610 -26.86 15.56 -15.61
CA PHE A 610 -25.53 16.04 -15.26
C PHE A 610 -24.56 14.86 -14.99
N VAL A 611 -24.96 13.91 -14.15
CA VAL A 611 -24.15 12.72 -13.82
C VAL A 611 -23.80 11.92 -15.06
N SER A 612 -24.75 11.72 -15.98
CA SER A 612 -24.51 10.99 -17.25
C SER A 612 -23.44 11.62 -18.15
N ARG A 613 -23.11 12.90 -17.95
CA ARG A 613 -22.10 13.65 -18.71
C ARG A 613 -20.73 13.68 -18.01
N LEU A 614 -20.63 13.20 -16.78
CA LEU A 614 -19.36 13.02 -16.09
C LEU A 614 -18.56 11.87 -16.73
N ARG A 615 -17.23 12.00 -16.73
CA ARG A 615 -16.28 10.97 -17.21
C ARG A 615 -15.50 10.32 -16.08
N GLY A 616 -15.67 10.79 -14.85
CA GLY A 616 -15.09 10.22 -13.65
C GLY A 616 -15.49 11.01 -12.42
N TYR A 617 -15.29 10.43 -11.24
CA TYR A 617 -15.48 11.10 -9.96
C TYR A 617 -14.41 10.67 -8.95
N ILE A 618 -14.28 11.44 -7.86
CA ILE A 618 -13.40 11.14 -6.73
C ILE A 618 -14.15 11.41 -5.43
N ASN A 619 -14.14 10.45 -4.51
CA ASN A 619 -14.57 10.64 -3.11
C ASN A 619 -13.32 10.75 -2.22
N ILE A 620 -13.13 11.86 -1.52
CA ILE A 620 -11.95 12.10 -0.66
C ILE A 620 -12.38 12.05 0.81
N LEU A 621 -11.70 11.25 1.64
CA LEU A 621 -12.14 10.95 3.02
C LEU A 621 -11.81 12.08 4.03
N GLY A 622 -10.70 12.81 3.83
CA GLY A 622 -10.26 13.88 4.73
C GLY A 622 -9.64 13.39 6.05
N ALA A 623 -9.39 14.30 6.99
CA ALA A 623 -8.59 14.06 8.20
C ALA A 623 -9.32 13.39 9.38
N ASN A 624 -10.64 13.35 9.33
CA ASN A 624 -11.48 12.80 10.40
C ASN A 624 -11.91 11.38 10.03
N PRO A 625 -12.29 10.56 11.02
CA PRO A 625 -13.01 9.33 10.71
C PRO A 625 -14.33 9.66 10.00
N PRO A 626 -14.83 8.77 9.12
CA PRO A 626 -16.13 8.93 8.48
C PRO A 626 -17.26 8.93 9.52
N SER A 627 -18.47 9.36 9.12
CA SER A 627 -19.64 9.45 10.00
C SER A 627 -20.01 8.09 10.63
N LYS A 628 -20.72 8.11 11.76
CA LYS A 628 -21.09 6.89 12.54
C LYS A 628 -21.89 5.85 11.75
N ASP A 629 -22.55 6.23 10.66
CA ASP A 629 -23.31 5.34 9.79
C ASP A 629 -22.43 4.59 8.77
N SER A 630 -21.13 4.90 8.72
CA SER A 630 -20.15 4.25 7.86
C SER A 630 -19.40 3.13 8.60
N ARG A 631 -18.79 2.21 7.83
CA ARG A 631 -17.87 1.18 8.35
C ARG A 631 -16.79 1.86 9.22
N PRO A 632 -16.43 1.27 10.39
CA PRO A 632 -15.31 1.77 11.20
C PRO A 632 -14.04 1.85 10.36
N ASP A 633 -13.43 3.03 10.31
CA ASP A 633 -12.14 3.28 9.66
C ASP A 633 -11.10 3.57 10.75
N PRO A 634 -10.40 2.57 11.30
CA PRO A 634 -9.33 2.80 12.26
C PRO A 634 -8.06 3.38 11.60
N TYR A 635 -7.93 3.29 10.28
CA TYR A 635 -6.76 3.75 9.51
C TYR A 635 -6.76 5.25 9.23
N TYR A 636 -7.83 5.97 9.58
CA TYR A 636 -7.87 7.43 9.54
C TYR A 636 -6.68 8.08 10.26
N ILE A 637 -6.12 7.45 11.30
CA ILE A 637 -4.96 7.95 12.03
C ILE A 637 -3.68 7.95 11.18
N ILE A 638 -3.51 6.98 10.28
CA ILE A 638 -2.41 6.93 9.31
C ILE A 638 -2.61 8.01 8.25
N ARG A 639 -3.83 8.15 7.72
CA ARG A 639 -4.19 9.22 6.78
C ARG A 639 -3.92 10.61 7.40
N ARG A 640 -4.30 10.79 8.65
CA ARG A 640 -4.05 12.00 9.45
C ARG A 640 -2.55 12.27 9.65
N ALA A 641 -1.76 11.23 9.94
CA ALA A 641 -0.31 11.34 10.06
C ALA A 641 0.36 11.82 8.76
N ILE A 642 -0.06 11.27 7.61
CA ILE A 642 0.43 11.70 6.29
C ILE A 642 0.08 13.16 6.03
N LEU A 643 -1.17 13.56 6.27
CA LEU A 643 -1.63 14.94 6.13
C LEU A 643 -0.85 15.89 7.03
N LEU A 644 -0.72 15.57 8.33
CA LEU A 644 0.01 16.39 9.30
C LEU A 644 1.46 16.59 8.88
N ARG A 645 2.15 15.52 8.47
CA ARG A 645 3.54 15.61 8.01
C ARG A 645 3.66 16.47 6.76
N SER A 646 2.76 16.29 5.79
CA SER A 646 2.76 17.08 4.55
C SER A 646 2.58 18.57 4.85
N ILE A 647 1.61 18.92 5.69
CA ILE A 647 1.36 20.32 6.10
C ILE A 647 2.56 20.90 6.84
N LEU A 648 3.15 20.16 7.79
CA LEU A 648 4.36 20.60 8.50
C LEU A 648 5.55 20.82 7.55
N GLY A 649 5.76 19.92 6.58
CA GLY A 649 6.83 20.05 5.59
C GLY A 649 6.70 21.30 4.72
N MET A 650 5.46 21.69 4.39
CA MET A 650 5.18 22.90 3.61
C MET A 650 5.23 24.18 4.46
N ALA A 651 4.65 24.17 5.66
CA ALA A 651 4.46 25.36 6.48
C ALA A 651 5.66 25.67 7.39
N ALA A 652 6.41 24.65 7.81
CA ALA A 652 7.52 24.78 8.76
C ALA A 652 8.68 23.82 8.45
N PRO A 653 9.30 23.90 7.25
CA PRO A 653 10.37 23.01 6.81
C PRO A 653 11.59 23.01 7.74
N GLN A 654 11.82 24.11 8.47
CA GLN A 654 12.90 24.26 9.45
C GLN A 654 12.82 23.31 10.65
N LEU A 655 11.66 22.67 10.89
CA LEU A 655 11.47 21.68 11.95
C LEU A 655 12.03 20.29 11.59
N PHE A 656 12.38 20.08 10.33
CA PHE A 656 12.91 18.82 9.83
C PHE A 656 14.43 18.85 9.85
N ALA A 657 15.06 17.68 10.02
CA ALA A 657 16.51 17.56 10.15
C ALA A 657 17.29 18.19 8.99
N ASN A 658 16.75 18.17 7.77
CA ASN A 658 17.38 18.72 6.57
C ASN A 658 17.01 20.19 6.29
N GLY A 659 16.03 20.75 7.02
CA GLY A 659 15.58 22.14 6.86
C GLY A 659 14.75 22.45 5.60
N ASP A 660 14.47 21.45 4.77
CA ASP A 660 13.72 21.56 3.50
C ASP A 660 12.36 20.83 3.54
N GLY A 661 11.90 20.46 4.74
CA GLY A 661 10.69 19.65 4.92
C GLY A 661 10.92 18.14 4.78
N SER A 662 12.17 17.68 4.65
CA SER A 662 12.54 16.27 4.53
C SER A 662 13.38 15.74 5.72
N GLY A 663 13.38 14.41 5.89
CA GLY A 663 14.08 13.74 6.98
C GLY A 663 13.28 13.69 8.28
N LYS A 664 13.98 13.55 9.41
CA LYS A 664 13.36 13.36 10.73
C LYS A 664 12.74 14.67 11.24
N LEU A 665 11.46 14.65 11.60
CA LEU A 665 10.77 15.78 12.23
C LEU A 665 11.15 15.88 13.71
N ARG A 666 11.34 17.12 14.19
CA ARG A 666 11.59 17.42 15.60
C ARG A 666 10.32 18.03 16.22
N MET A 667 9.58 17.23 16.99
CA MET A 667 8.32 17.62 17.62
C MET A 667 8.25 17.09 19.06
N ASP A 668 7.55 17.80 19.93
CA ASP A 668 7.18 17.28 21.25
C ASP A 668 6.24 16.06 21.12
N ARG A 669 6.44 15.04 21.97
CA ARG A 669 5.68 13.78 21.90
C ARG A 669 4.21 13.99 22.26
N GLY A 670 3.91 14.71 23.34
CA GLY A 670 2.53 14.99 23.74
C GLY A 670 1.81 15.80 22.66
N LEU A 671 2.51 16.73 22.02
CA LEU A 671 1.94 17.54 20.95
C LEU A 671 1.63 16.71 19.70
N LEU A 672 2.54 15.80 19.33
CA LEU A 672 2.29 14.84 18.25
C LEU A 672 1.06 13.98 18.54
N GLU A 673 0.97 13.44 19.76
CA GLU A 673 -0.19 12.66 20.20
C GLU A 673 -1.49 13.46 20.13
N ALA A 674 -1.50 14.71 20.61
CA ALA A 674 -2.66 15.58 20.54
C ALA A 674 -3.10 15.84 19.09
N MET A 675 -2.17 16.13 18.18
CA MET A 675 -2.48 16.35 16.76
C MET A 675 -2.97 15.07 16.06
N LEU A 676 -2.52 13.88 16.49
CA LEU A 676 -2.98 12.63 15.88
C LEU A 676 -4.32 12.15 16.47
N LYS A 677 -4.53 12.28 17.78
CA LYS A 677 -5.63 11.61 18.50
C LYS A 677 -6.80 12.52 18.87
N VAL A 678 -6.70 13.84 18.67
CA VAL A 678 -7.83 14.74 18.90
C VAL A 678 -9.07 14.24 18.16
N ARG A 679 -10.23 14.23 18.84
CA ARG A 679 -11.43 13.56 18.32
C ARG A 679 -11.79 14.00 16.90
N LYS A 680 -11.83 15.32 16.69
CA LYS A 680 -12.27 15.92 15.43
C LYS A 680 -11.57 17.24 15.16
N TYR A 681 -11.13 17.40 13.92
CA TYR A 681 -10.79 18.71 13.35
C TYR A 681 -12.04 19.36 12.76
N LYS A 682 -12.50 20.47 13.36
CA LYS A 682 -13.76 21.16 13.01
C LYS A 682 -13.87 21.51 11.52
N HIS A 683 -12.75 21.79 10.85
CA HIS A 683 -12.66 22.12 9.43
C HIS A 683 -11.64 21.24 8.67
N GLY A 684 -11.43 20.00 9.10
CA GLY A 684 -10.51 19.06 8.43
C GLY A 684 -9.06 19.55 8.39
N ALA A 685 -8.37 19.41 7.26
CA ALA A 685 -6.97 19.83 7.11
C ALA A 685 -6.76 21.34 7.33
N ARG A 686 -7.77 22.18 7.03
CA ARG A 686 -7.69 23.62 7.29
C ARG A 686 -7.51 23.93 8.78
N SER A 687 -8.16 23.16 9.66
CA SER A 687 -7.94 23.29 11.11
C SER A 687 -6.50 22.99 11.51
N MET A 688 -5.87 21.97 10.91
CA MET A 688 -4.46 21.66 11.17
C MET A 688 -3.55 22.80 10.70
N GLU A 689 -3.76 23.30 9.49
CA GLU A 689 -3.03 24.43 8.92
C GLU A 689 -3.17 25.68 9.81
N SER A 690 -4.38 26.01 10.25
CA SER A 690 -4.62 27.17 11.11
C SER A 690 -3.92 27.06 12.45
N ILE A 691 -3.94 25.89 13.11
CA ILE A 691 -3.21 25.68 14.37
C ILE A 691 -1.70 25.93 14.17
N LEU A 692 -1.13 25.46 13.06
CA LEU A 692 0.28 25.68 12.74
C LEU A 692 0.59 27.14 12.42
N ASN A 693 -0.24 27.80 11.62
CA ASN A 693 -0.04 29.20 11.22
C ASN A 693 -0.17 30.17 12.40
N MET A 694 -0.99 29.83 13.40
CA MET A 694 -1.11 30.60 14.64
C MET A 694 -0.03 30.27 15.67
N SER A 695 0.75 29.20 15.46
CA SER A 695 1.84 28.80 16.35
C SER A 695 3.09 29.66 16.14
N THR A 696 3.85 29.90 17.20
CA THR A 696 5.11 30.67 17.15
C THR A 696 6.29 29.78 16.72
N LEU A 697 6.33 29.46 15.42
CA LEU A 697 7.32 28.54 14.81
C LEU A 697 8.50 29.25 14.11
N ALA A 698 8.47 30.58 14.03
CA ALA A 698 9.54 31.35 13.43
C ALA A 698 10.88 31.09 14.17
N ASN A 699 11.92 30.76 13.40
CA ASN A 699 13.27 30.44 13.92
C ASN A 699 13.35 29.26 14.91
N LYS A 700 12.31 28.44 15.00
CA LYS A 700 12.31 27.22 15.82
C LYS A 700 12.83 26.04 15.01
N THR A 701 13.61 25.18 15.65
CA THR A 701 14.10 23.91 15.06
C THR A 701 13.37 22.69 15.63
N ARG A 702 12.42 22.91 16.55
CA ARG A 702 11.57 21.90 17.17
C ARG A 702 10.20 22.49 17.45
N PHE A 703 9.13 21.74 17.22
CA PHE A 703 7.78 22.15 17.59
C PHE A 703 7.50 21.76 19.04
N GLU A 704 7.58 22.75 19.92
CA GLU A 704 7.42 22.62 21.37
C GLU A 704 6.03 23.06 21.81
N ARG A 705 5.56 22.59 22.97
CA ARG A 705 4.24 22.96 23.52
C ARG A 705 4.08 24.46 23.76
N SER A 706 5.18 25.13 24.12
CA SER A 706 5.21 26.59 24.31
C SER A 706 5.00 27.39 23.03
N SER A 707 5.08 26.76 21.86
CA SER A 707 4.82 27.40 20.58
C SER A 707 3.35 27.40 20.19
N LEU A 708 2.49 26.66 20.90
CA LEU A 708 1.07 26.59 20.60
C LEU A 708 0.37 27.96 20.77
N PRO A 709 -0.69 28.23 19.99
CA PRO A 709 -1.54 29.38 20.21
C PRO A 709 -2.36 29.23 21.51
N SER A 710 -3.06 30.29 21.89
CA SER A 710 -3.92 30.29 23.08
C SER A 710 -5.05 29.26 22.98
N GLU A 711 -5.58 28.82 24.13
CA GLU A 711 -6.67 27.84 24.19
C GLU A 711 -7.92 28.28 23.41
N SER A 712 -8.27 29.57 23.47
CA SER A 712 -9.39 30.12 22.71
C SER A 712 -9.17 30.08 21.20
N GLN A 713 -7.92 30.21 20.73
CA GLN A 713 -7.58 30.04 19.31
C GLN A 713 -7.63 28.57 18.89
N ILE A 714 -7.15 27.66 19.74
CA ILE A 714 -7.23 26.20 19.48
C ILE A 714 -8.69 25.74 19.42
N GLU A 715 -9.56 26.28 20.29
CA GLU A 715 -10.99 25.97 20.35
C GLU A 715 -11.72 26.28 19.04
N LEU A 716 -11.22 27.19 18.19
CA LEU A 716 -11.82 27.43 16.87
C LEU A 716 -11.67 26.25 15.91
N HIS A 717 -10.70 25.36 16.17
CA HIS A 717 -10.27 24.34 15.21
C HIS A 717 -10.46 22.90 15.70
N VAL A 718 -10.41 22.69 17.01
CA VAL A 718 -10.61 21.42 17.70
C VAL A 718 -11.32 21.67 19.04
N ASP A 719 -11.78 20.63 19.71
CA ASP A 719 -12.15 20.76 21.14
C ASP A 719 -10.86 20.96 21.95
N ALA A 720 -10.70 22.15 22.54
CA ALA A 720 -9.44 22.51 23.19
C ALA A 720 -9.21 21.69 24.46
N GLN A 721 -10.29 21.35 25.20
CA GLN A 721 -10.21 20.54 26.41
C GLN A 721 -9.65 19.15 26.10
N ASN A 722 -10.17 18.48 25.07
CA ASN A 722 -9.70 17.19 24.58
C ASN A 722 -8.28 17.27 24.02
N PHE A 723 -7.96 18.33 23.27
CA PHE A 723 -6.62 18.52 22.73
C PHE A 723 -5.57 18.63 23.85
N PHE A 724 -5.83 19.48 24.85
CA PHE A 724 -4.93 19.68 25.97
C PHE A 724 -4.87 18.50 26.93
N SER A 725 -5.96 17.74 27.10
CA SER A 725 -5.93 16.52 27.92
C SER A 725 -4.98 15.48 27.30
N ILE A 726 -5.08 15.24 25.98
CA ILE A 726 -4.15 14.35 25.26
C ILE A 726 -2.71 14.85 25.33
N LEU A 727 -2.50 16.16 25.11
CA LEU A 727 -1.18 16.80 25.20
C LEU A 727 -0.47 16.50 26.53
N GLN A 728 -1.24 16.44 27.62
CA GLN A 728 -0.77 16.30 28.98
C GLN A 728 -0.67 14.85 29.45
N ARG A 729 -1.35 13.89 28.80
CA ARG A 729 -1.29 12.46 29.15
C ARG A 729 0.15 11.92 29.18
N ALA A 730 1.01 12.36 28.26
CA ALA A 730 2.41 11.93 28.23
C ALA A 730 3.21 12.29 29.49
N ASP A 731 2.88 13.40 30.16
CA ASP A 731 3.56 13.80 31.41
C ASP A 731 3.10 12.96 32.61
N PHE A 732 1.88 12.39 32.52
CA PHE A 732 1.30 11.54 33.54
C PHE A 732 2.06 10.21 33.66
N GLU A 733 2.49 9.65 32.52
CA GLU A 733 3.08 8.31 32.43
C GLU A 733 4.57 8.25 32.81
N GLU A 734 5.37 9.29 32.52
CA GLU A 734 6.84 9.24 32.68
C GLU A 734 7.39 10.04 33.87
N GLY A 735 6.67 11.04 34.40
CA GLY A 735 7.23 11.96 35.42
C GLY A 735 6.48 12.07 36.75
N ARG A 736 5.19 11.69 36.80
CA ARG A 736 4.31 11.95 37.97
C ARG A 736 3.68 10.71 38.58
N LEU A 737 3.96 9.53 38.02
CA LEU A 737 3.38 8.27 38.48
C LEU A 737 3.63 8.01 39.97
N GLU A 738 4.84 8.23 40.48
CA GLU A 738 5.13 8.04 41.92
C GLU A 738 4.38 9.02 42.82
N ALA A 739 4.23 10.28 42.38
CA ALA A 739 3.47 11.26 43.13
C ALA A 739 1.98 10.88 43.21
N LEU A 740 1.43 10.35 42.10
CA LEU A 740 0.07 9.84 42.04
C LEU A 740 -0.10 8.58 42.90
N ALA A 741 0.82 7.61 42.81
CA ALA A 741 0.79 6.40 43.63
C ALA A 741 0.84 6.72 45.14
N ARG A 742 1.68 7.68 45.53
CA ARG A 742 1.73 8.19 46.92
C ARG A 742 0.41 8.85 47.32
N ALA A 743 -0.20 9.62 46.42
CA ALA A 743 -1.49 10.25 46.66
C ALA A 743 -2.62 9.23 46.79
N THR A 744 -2.66 8.21 45.92
CA THR A 744 -3.57 7.06 45.99
C THR A 744 -3.47 6.37 47.35
N HIS A 745 -2.24 6.11 47.82
CA HIS A 745 -2.04 5.51 49.15
C HIS A 745 -2.51 6.41 50.29
N THR A 746 -2.36 7.73 50.15
CA THR A 746 -2.83 8.67 51.17
C THR A 746 -4.35 8.65 51.27
N VAL A 747 -5.06 8.72 50.14
CA VAL A 747 -6.52 8.62 50.07
C VAL A 747 -7.01 7.29 50.65
N TYR A 748 -6.34 6.18 50.33
CA TYR A 748 -6.64 4.87 50.93
C TYR A 748 -6.56 4.91 52.46
N CYS A 749 -5.46 5.45 53.00
CA CYS A 749 -5.25 5.55 54.44
C CYS A 749 -6.28 6.47 55.11
N ASP A 750 -6.63 7.59 54.47
CA ASP A 750 -7.60 8.55 55.02
C ASP A 750 -9.01 7.96 55.06
N GLY A 751 -9.40 7.20 54.03
CA GLY A 751 -10.65 6.42 54.05
C GLY A 751 -10.71 5.40 55.19
N LEU A 752 -9.62 4.64 55.42
CA LEU A 752 -9.53 3.72 56.56
C LEU A 752 -9.64 4.44 57.91
N ARG A 753 -8.95 5.58 58.07
CA ARG A 753 -9.01 6.40 59.30
C ARG A 753 -10.41 6.91 59.55
N PHE A 754 -11.10 7.38 58.52
CA PHE A 754 -12.48 7.88 58.62
C PHE A 754 -13.44 6.79 59.09
N ARG A 755 -13.23 5.54 58.67
CA ARG A 755 -14.04 4.37 59.10
C ARG A 755 -13.57 3.73 60.41
N GLY A 756 -12.49 4.23 61.02
CA GLY A 756 -11.94 3.67 62.26
C GLY A 756 -11.26 2.30 62.09
N GLU A 757 -10.91 1.92 60.85
CA GLU A 757 -10.24 0.67 60.54
C GLU A 757 -8.72 0.80 60.75
N GLN A 758 -8.07 -0.28 61.19
CA GLN A 758 -6.60 -0.37 61.23
C GLN A 758 -6.09 -1.54 60.41
N THR A 759 -5.07 -1.28 59.59
CA THR A 759 -4.37 -2.31 58.81
C THR A 759 -2.86 -2.09 58.86
N LYS A 760 -2.10 -3.16 58.60
CA LYS A 760 -0.62 -3.10 58.49
C LYS A 760 -0.15 -2.17 57.37
N ALA A 761 -1.01 -1.86 56.40
CA ALA A 761 -0.71 -0.98 55.27
C ALA A 761 -0.79 0.52 55.62
N MET A 762 -1.29 0.90 56.80
CA MET A 762 -1.41 2.30 57.24
C MET A 762 -0.08 2.92 57.71
N VAL A 763 0.96 2.76 56.90
CA VAL A 763 2.28 3.40 57.06
C VAL A 763 2.51 4.43 55.96
N ASN A 764 3.55 5.26 56.09
CA ASN A 764 3.96 6.15 55.00
C ASN A 764 4.30 5.35 53.74
N TYR A 765 3.96 5.89 52.57
CA TYR A 765 4.16 5.23 51.28
C TYR A 765 5.59 4.70 51.08
N GLU A 766 6.61 5.46 51.52
CA GLU A 766 8.02 5.05 51.42
C GLU A 766 8.34 3.75 52.16
N ASN A 767 7.60 3.46 53.23
CA ASN A 767 7.79 2.29 54.09
C ASN A 767 6.87 1.12 53.72
N LEU A 768 6.07 1.24 52.65
CA LEU A 768 5.26 0.12 52.16
C LEU A 768 6.14 -0.99 51.57
N PRO A 769 5.72 -2.27 51.73
CA PRO A 769 6.22 -3.36 50.90
C PRO A 769 6.07 -3.05 49.40
N GLU A 770 7.04 -3.50 48.59
CA GLU A 770 7.08 -3.17 47.15
C GLU A 770 5.83 -3.66 46.40
N GLU A 771 5.25 -4.79 46.81
CA GLU A 771 3.99 -5.29 46.25
C GLU A 771 2.83 -4.28 46.40
N LEU A 772 2.73 -3.63 47.56
CA LEU A 772 1.70 -2.64 47.82
C LEU A 772 2.01 -1.30 47.14
N LYS A 773 3.29 -0.95 46.97
CA LYS A 773 3.68 0.21 46.13
C LYS A 773 3.29 -0.03 44.68
N GLU A 774 3.59 -1.20 44.14
CA GLU A 774 3.23 -1.57 42.77
C GLU A 774 1.71 -1.58 42.58
N SER A 775 0.94 -2.06 43.56
CA SER A 775 -0.53 -1.97 43.53
C SER A 775 -1.02 -0.52 43.43
N ASN A 776 -0.44 0.40 44.20
CA ASN A 776 -0.74 1.83 44.10
C ASN A 776 -0.33 2.43 42.75
N ARG A 777 0.80 2.03 42.16
CA ARG A 777 1.21 2.46 40.80
C ARG A 777 0.23 1.97 39.75
N LYS A 778 -0.21 0.72 39.83
CA LYS A 778 -1.24 0.15 38.93
C LYS A 778 -2.57 0.90 39.08
N SER A 779 -3.00 1.17 40.30
CA SER A 779 -4.19 1.97 40.58
C SER A 779 -4.09 3.37 40.00
N ALA A 780 -2.95 4.05 40.18
CA ALA A 780 -2.69 5.38 39.63
C ALA A 780 -2.70 5.40 38.10
N LYS A 781 -2.11 4.39 37.44
CA LYS A 781 -2.17 4.22 35.98
C LYS A 781 -3.62 4.03 35.49
N ASP A 782 -4.42 3.28 36.23
CA ASP A 782 -5.79 2.93 35.84
C ASP A 782 -6.77 4.12 35.94
N ILE A 783 -6.44 5.18 36.70
CA ILE A 783 -7.29 6.38 36.82
C ILE A 783 -7.66 6.95 35.45
N LEU A 784 -6.70 7.04 34.52
CA LEU A 784 -6.97 7.60 33.19
C LEU A 784 -8.01 6.77 32.41
N ARG A 785 -7.87 5.45 32.43
CA ARG A 785 -8.79 4.51 31.78
C ARG A 785 -10.19 4.64 32.38
N LYS A 786 -10.31 4.70 33.71
CA LYS A 786 -11.59 4.86 34.42
C LYS A 786 -12.28 6.17 34.08
N LEU A 787 -11.55 7.28 34.10
CA LEU A 787 -12.09 8.59 33.73
C LEU A 787 -12.62 8.56 32.29
N GLU A 788 -11.83 8.01 31.35
CA GLU A 788 -12.22 7.91 29.95
C GLU A 788 -13.47 7.03 29.76
N PHE A 789 -13.55 5.89 30.46
CA PHE A 789 -14.72 5.00 30.46
C PHE A 789 -16.02 5.70 30.90
N CYS A 790 -15.90 6.66 31.81
CA CYS A 790 -17.04 7.42 32.34
C CYS A 790 -17.24 8.79 31.69
N GLY A 791 -16.49 9.12 30.63
CA GLY A 791 -16.62 10.41 29.93
C GLY A 791 -16.05 11.59 30.71
N TYR A 792 -14.93 11.40 31.40
CA TYR A 792 -14.16 12.42 32.09
C TYR A 792 -12.71 12.45 31.60
N GLU A 793 -12.06 13.59 31.76
CA GLU A 793 -10.67 13.78 31.37
C GLU A 793 -9.92 14.61 32.43
N PRO A 794 -8.64 14.30 32.70
CA PRO A 794 -7.79 15.16 33.52
C PRO A 794 -7.28 16.34 32.68
N VAL A 795 -7.25 17.52 33.29
CA VAL A 795 -6.66 18.74 32.72
C VAL A 795 -5.81 19.43 33.78
N HIS A 796 -4.78 20.18 33.38
CA HIS A 796 -4.02 21.00 34.32
C HIS A 796 -4.93 21.91 35.14
N ALA A 797 -4.75 21.88 36.45
CA ALA A 797 -5.47 22.74 37.36
C ALA A 797 -5.17 24.22 37.04
N ARG A 798 -6.22 25.01 36.82
CA ARG A 798 -6.14 26.48 36.69
C ARG A 798 -6.91 27.16 37.82
N SER A 799 -6.70 28.47 37.97
CA SER A 799 -6.99 29.26 39.18
C SER A 799 -8.43 29.23 39.74
N ASN A 800 -9.39 28.54 39.14
CA ASN A 800 -10.81 28.54 39.54
C ASN A 800 -11.52 27.17 39.36
N GLN A 801 -10.79 26.04 39.33
CA GLN A 801 -11.43 24.73 39.21
C GLN A 801 -11.89 24.19 40.56
N ILE A 802 -13.19 23.90 40.67
CA ILE A 802 -13.80 23.28 41.84
C ILE A 802 -13.53 21.76 41.76
N PRO A 803 -13.17 21.10 42.87
CA PRO A 803 -13.08 19.63 42.91
C PRO A 803 -14.39 19.01 42.39
N LEU A 804 -14.27 18.14 41.38
CA LEU A 804 -15.40 17.43 40.83
C LEU A 804 -15.93 16.42 41.87
N ASP A 805 -17.25 16.40 42.08
CA ASP A 805 -17.93 15.28 42.72
C ASP A 805 -18.61 14.43 41.63
N PHE A 806 -18.38 13.12 41.64
CA PHE A 806 -18.94 12.24 40.60
C PHE A 806 -20.44 12.04 40.85
N PRO A 807 -21.31 12.20 39.82
CA PRO A 807 -22.74 11.89 39.94
C PRO A 807 -22.97 10.42 40.34
N GLY A 808 -24.06 10.12 41.05
CA GLY A 808 -24.32 8.77 41.61
C GLY A 808 -24.09 7.61 40.63
N GLU A 809 -24.71 7.63 39.45
CA GLU A 809 -24.54 6.56 38.45
C GLU A 809 -23.09 6.43 37.96
N THR A 810 -22.40 7.54 37.75
CA THR A 810 -20.98 7.56 37.37
C THR A 810 -20.11 6.99 38.48
N LEU A 811 -20.38 7.40 39.72
CA LEU A 811 -19.65 6.96 40.90
C LEU A 811 -19.77 5.44 41.09
N ASP A 812 -20.98 4.88 40.95
CA ASP A 812 -21.25 3.44 41.02
C ASP A 812 -20.47 2.67 39.95
N ARG A 813 -20.47 3.16 38.70
CA ARG A 813 -19.71 2.55 37.60
C ARG A 813 -18.20 2.59 37.81
N LEU A 814 -17.68 3.72 38.29
CA LEU A 814 -16.25 3.87 38.60
C LEU A 814 -15.83 2.96 39.76
N ALA A 815 -16.68 2.77 40.76
CA ALA A 815 -16.41 1.91 41.91
C ALA A 815 -16.43 0.42 41.51
N GLU A 816 -17.39 0.01 40.66
CA GLU A 816 -17.41 -1.32 40.07
C GLU A 816 -16.12 -1.60 39.26
N GLU A 817 -15.68 -0.64 38.44
CA GLU A 817 -14.43 -0.75 37.68
C GLU A 817 -13.17 -0.81 38.55
N GLU A 818 -13.17 -0.12 39.69
CA GLU A 818 -12.09 -0.21 40.69
C GLU A 818 -12.03 -1.60 41.33
N HIS A 819 -13.18 -2.14 41.72
CA HIS A 819 -13.26 -3.48 42.29
C HIS A 819 -12.83 -4.55 41.29
N ILE A 820 -13.29 -4.47 40.04
CA ILE A 820 -12.88 -5.39 38.95
C ILE A 820 -11.36 -5.33 38.74
N ARG A 821 -10.77 -4.13 38.70
CA ARG A 821 -9.31 -3.95 38.56
C ARG A 821 -8.57 -4.60 39.74
N TRP A 822 -9.03 -4.39 40.96
CA TRP A 822 -8.46 -5.02 42.16
C TRP A 822 -8.57 -6.55 42.12
N MET A 823 -9.73 -7.09 41.72
CA MET A 823 -9.93 -8.55 41.57
C MET A 823 -8.99 -9.15 40.53
N ARG A 824 -8.83 -8.51 39.36
CA ARG A 824 -7.86 -8.96 38.33
C ARG A 824 -6.44 -9.01 38.89
N GLU A 825 -6.02 -7.95 39.57
CA GLU A 825 -4.69 -7.89 40.18
C GLU A 825 -4.47 -9.04 41.18
N LYS A 826 -5.48 -9.36 42.00
CA LYS A 826 -5.40 -10.49 42.95
C LYS A 826 -5.37 -11.83 42.24
N LEU A 827 -6.27 -12.07 41.30
CA LEU A 827 -6.40 -13.37 40.61
C LEU A 827 -5.18 -13.70 39.73
N GLN A 828 -4.48 -12.67 39.24
CA GLN A 828 -3.30 -12.77 38.37
C GLN A 828 -1.97 -12.63 39.14
N ALA A 829 -2.00 -12.46 40.47
CA ALA A 829 -0.78 -12.35 41.25
C ALA A 829 0.03 -13.67 41.21
N GLU A 830 1.33 -13.56 40.94
CA GLU A 830 2.28 -14.68 40.91
C GLU A 830 2.61 -15.16 42.33
N ARG A 831 1.69 -15.94 42.92
CA ARG A 831 1.84 -16.54 44.25
C ARG A 831 1.37 -17.99 44.27
N THR A 832 1.86 -18.75 45.25
CA THR A 832 1.41 -20.13 45.52
C THR A 832 1.15 -20.28 47.02
N PRO A 833 -0.06 -20.70 47.44
CA PRO A 833 -1.27 -20.95 46.63
C PRO A 833 -1.84 -19.67 45.99
N HIS A 834 -2.62 -19.81 44.90
CA HIS A 834 -3.28 -18.68 44.24
C HIS A 834 -4.40 -18.06 45.10
N TRP A 835 -4.69 -16.79 44.86
CA TRP A 835 -5.83 -16.13 45.50
C TRP A 835 -7.16 -16.78 45.07
N HIS A 836 -8.01 -17.09 46.03
CA HIS A 836 -9.36 -17.61 45.83
C HIS A 836 -10.30 -17.11 46.94
N TYR A 837 -11.60 -17.17 46.66
CA TYR A 837 -12.63 -16.78 47.61
C TYR A 837 -12.68 -17.70 48.84
N GLY A 838 -12.84 -17.09 50.01
CA GLY A 838 -13.26 -17.78 51.23
C GLY A 838 -13.66 -16.78 52.32
N PRO A 839 -14.53 -17.18 53.26
CA PRO A 839 -15.23 -16.26 54.17
C PRO A 839 -14.31 -15.59 55.20
N GLN A 840 -13.15 -16.18 55.49
CA GLN A 840 -12.18 -15.65 56.44
C GLN A 840 -10.85 -15.41 55.74
N ARG A 841 -10.31 -14.20 55.86
CA ARG A 841 -9.06 -13.81 55.20
C ARG A 841 -7.87 -14.59 55.76
N ASP A 842 -7.10 -15.22 54.88
CA ASP A 842 -5.84 -15.89 55.17
C ASP A 842 -4.85 -15.56 54.04
N ASP A 843 -3.93 -14.64 54.34
CA ASP A 843 -2.97 -14.15 53.34
C ASP A 843 -1.95 -15.23 52.97
N ASP A 844 -1.63 -16.20 53.84
CA ASP A 844 -0.66 -17.27 53.56
C ASP A 844 -1.26 -18.36 52.67
N GLN A 845 -2.55 -18.67 52.86
CA GLN A 845 -3.31 -19.64 52.05
C GLN A 845 -3.97 -19.03 50.80
N GLY A 846 -3.85 -17.71 50.60
CA GLY A 846 -4.44 -17.04 49.44
C GLY A 846 -5.96 -16.94 49.51
N ILE A 847 -6.53 -16.83 50.71
CA ILE A 847 -7.97 -16.73 50.90
C ILE A 847 -8.35 -15.27 51.10
N HIS A 848 -9.23 -14.73 50.26
CA HIS A 848 -9.73 -13.36 50.41
C HIS A 848 -11.27 -13.29 50.35
N PRO A 849 -11.95 -12.69 51.35
CA PRO A 849 -13.42 -12.66 51.42
C PRO A 849 -14.05 -11.75 50.37
N CYS A 850 -13.32 -10.75 49.88
CA CYS A 850 -13.82 -9.79 48.89
C CYS A 850 -13.72 -10.26 47.43
N LEU A 851 -13.28 -11.48 47.15
CA LEU A 851 -13.30 -12.06 45.79
C LEU A 851 -14.73 -12.50 45.41
N LEU A 852 -15.61 -11.51 45.32
CA LEU A 852 -17.03 -11.64 45.02
C LEU A 852 -17.42 -10.65 43.92
N PRO A 853 -18.33 -11.00 43.01
CA PRO A 853 -18.84 -10.08 42.00
C PRO A 853 -19.54 -8.86 42.62
N TRP A 854 -19.50 -7.73 41.91
CA TRP A 854 -20.18 -6.50 42.31
C TRP A 854 -21.71 -6.62 42.20
N ARG A 855 -22.16 -7.24 41.10
CA ARG A 855 -23.56 -7.51 40.78
C ARG A 855 -23.66 -8.78 39.94
N GLU A 856 -24.88 -9.15 39.58
CA GLU A 856 -25.10 -10.20 38.59
C GLU A 856 -24.63 -9.73 37.20
N TYR A 857 -23.87 -10.59 36.52
CA TYR A 857 -23.33 -10.35 35.18
C TYR A 857 -23.94 -11.33 34.19
N SER A 858 -24.25 -10.85 32.97
CA SER A 858 -24.67 -11.72 31.87
C SER A 858 -23.56 -12.69 31.47
N PRO A 859 -23.86 -13.80 30.77
CA PRO A 859 -22.85 -14.72 30.25
C PRO A 859 -21.78 -14.03 29.39
N GLU A 860 -22.19 -13.05 28.58
CA GLU A 860 -21.29 -12.25 27.74
C GLU A 860 -20.37 -11.35 28.58
N GLU A 861 -20.91 -10.68 29.61
CA GLU A 861 -20.13 -9.85 30.54
C GLU A 861 -19.11 -10.71 31.29
N LYS A 862 -19.50 -11.91 31.77
CA LYS A 862 -18.59 -12.82 32.47
C LYS A 862 -17.38 -13.18 31.61
N ALA A 863 -17.60 -13.50 30.33
CA ALA A 863 -16.53 -13.86 29.39
C ALA A 863 -15.57 -12.69 29.08
N GLN A 864 -16.04 -11.44 29.20
CA GLN A 864 -15.22 -10.24 28.99
C GLN A 864 -14.43 -9.82 30.24
N LEU A 865 -14.94 -10.14 31.43
CA LEU A 865 -14.36 -9.70 32.70
C LEU A 865 -13.18 -10.56 33.16
N PHE A 866 -13.37 -11.89 33.13
CA PHE A 866 -12.44 -12.90 33.65
C PHE A 866 -12.49 -14.21 32.84
N THR A 867 -11.39 -14.97 32.85
CA THR A 867 -11.29 -16.31 32.28
C THR A 867 -12.12 -17.34 33.07
N VAL A 868 -12.37 -18.51 32.49
CA VAL A 868 -13.11 -19.60 33.15
C VAL A 868 -12.42 -20.04 34.45
N GLU A 869 -11.09 -20.12 34.46
CA GLU A 869 -10.27 -20.49 35.63
C GLU A 869 -10.26 -19.42 36.73
N GLU A 870 -10.36 -18.14 36.35
CA GLU A 870 -10.53 -17.04 37.29
C GLU A 870 -11.93 -17.07 37.93
N TRP A 871 -12.99 -17.31 37.14
CA TRP A 871 -14.34 -17.44 37.66
C TRP A 871 -14.52 -18.57 38.68
N GLN A 872 -13.81 -19.68 38.52
CA GLN A 872 -13.82 -20.78 39.51
C GLN A 872 -13.26 -20.40 40.88
N ARG A 873 -12.46 -19.31 40.94
CA ARG A 873 -11.84 -18.80 42.17
C ARG A 873 -12.62 -17.66 42.80
N ILE A 874 -13.67 -17.18 42.15
CA ILE A 874 -14.58 -16.12 42.62
C ILE A 874 -15.81 -16.78 43.28
N GLY A 875 -16.27 -16.24 44.41
CA GLY A 875 -17.44 -16.78 45.11
C GLY A 875 -18.78 -16.45 44.42
N GLU A 876 -19.84 -17.19 44.77
CA GLU A 876 -21.17 -17.06 44.14
C GLU A 876 -22.04 -15.92 44.71
N GLY A 877 -21.62 -15.29 45.83
CA GLY A 877 -22.34 -14.16 46.45
C GLY A 877 -21.97 -12.79 45.86
N PHE A 878 -22.54 -11.70 46.38
CA PHE A 878 -22.15 -10.34 45.99
C PHE A 878 -21.30 -9.66 47.04
N LEU A 879 -20.41 -8.76 46.61
CA LEU A 879 -19.60 -7.96 47.52
C LEU A 879 -20.51 -7.20 48.52
N PRO A 880 -20.30 -7.33 49.84
CA PRO A 880 -21.08 -6.61 50.85
C PRO A 880 -20.98 -5.09 50.72
N GLU A 881 -22.02 -4.36 51.13
CA GLU A 881 -22.07 -2.90 51.01
C GLU A 881 -20.92 -2.19 51.73
N ASP A 882 -20.55 -2.65 52.93
CA ASP A 882 -19.41 -2.11 53.68
C ASP A 882 -18.07 -2.27 52.95
N GLU A 883 -17.92 -3.32 52.15
CA GLU A 883 -16.72 -3.51 51.32
C GLU A 883 -16.77 -2.65 50.05
N ARG A 884 -17.95 -2.49 49.42
CA ARG A 884 -18.14 -1.56 48.29
C ARG A 884 -17.80 -0.11 48.64
N ASN A 885 -18.08 0.29 49.89
CA ASN A 885 -17.75 1.62 50.40
C ASN A 885 -16.25 1.94 50.29
N LYS A 886 -15.37 0.93 50.30
CA LYS A 886 -13.92 1.12 50.13
C LYS A 886 -13.58 1.55 48.70
N ASP A 887 -14.22 0.94 47.70
CA ASP A 887 -14.07 1.32 46.30
C ASP A 887 -14.70 2.69 46.02
N TYR A 888 -15.85 2.98 46.62
CA TYR A 888 -16.47 4.31 46.55
C TYR A 888 -15.54 5.41 47.10
N ASP A 889 -14.91 5.19 48.25
CA ASP A 889 -14.00 6.16 48.84
C ASP A 889 -12.74 6.35 48.00
N MET A 890 -12.21 5.29 47.40
CA MET A 890 -11.10 5.38 46.45
C MET A 890 -11.45 6.23 45.23
N VAL A 891 -12.62 5.99 44.64
CA VAL A 891 -13.10 6.73 43.48
C VAL A 891 -13.39 8.20 43.81
N ARG A 892 -14.04 8.48 44.95
CA ARG A 892 -14.25 9.87 45.44
C ARG A 892 -12.95 10.62 45.65
N GLY A 893 -11.86 9.90 45.96
CA GLY A 893 -10.54 10.49 46.11
C GLY A 893 -9.80 10.75 44.79
N ILE A 894 -10.25 10.26 43.63
CA ILE A 894 -9.59 10.49 42.33
C ILE A 894 -9.32 11.99 42.06
N PRO A 895 -10.27 12.92 42.25
CA PRO A 895 -10.02 14.35 42.06
C PRO A 895 -8.93 14.89 43.00
N GLU A 896 -8.85 14.40 44.24
CA GLU A 896 -7.80 14.79 45.19
C GLU A 896 -6.44 14.22 44.79
N ILE A 897 -6.40 12.95 44.36
CA ILE A 897 -5.18 12.29 43.85
C ILE A 897 -4.59 13.10 42.69
N LEU A 898 -5.45 13.48 41.75
CA LEU A 898 -5.07 14.27 40.57
C LEU A 898 -4.66 15.70 40.94
N ALA A 899 -5.34 16.33 41.91
CA ALA A 899 -5.00 17.67 42.38
C ALA A 899 -3.58 17.73 42.97
N ARG A 900 -3.15 16.68 43.68
CA ARG A 900 -1.78 16.57 44.21
C ARG A 900 -0.72 16.46 43.12
N ALA A 901 -1.12 16.00 41.92
CA ALA A 901 -0.28 16.01 40.72
C ALA A 901 -0.50 17.25 39.84
N GLY A 902 -1.31 18.23 40.26
CA GLY A 902 -1.57 19.48 39.53
C GLY A 902 -2.61 19.35 38.41
N TYR A 903 -3.54 18.41 38.53
CA TYR A 903 -4.64 18.18 37.60
C TYR A 903 -6.00 18.34 38.27
N ALA A 904 -7.01 18.77 37.52
CA ALA A 904 -8.41 18.69 37.88
C ALA A 904 -9.13 17.73 36.94
N VAL A 905 -10.27 17.21 37.39
CA VAL A 905 -11.14 16.36 36.58
C VAL A 905 -12.25 17.20 35.99
N VAL A 906 -12.48 17.05 34.69
CA VAL A 906 -13.55 17.73 33.97
C VAL A 906 -14.36 16.72 33.16
N LYS A 907 -15.66 16.95 33.03
CA LYS A 907 -16.51 16.11 32.17
C LYS A 907 -16.12 16.36 30.71
N SER A 908 -15.95 15.28 29.95
CA SER A 908 -15.75 15.35 28.51
C SER A 908 -16.93 16.04 27.86
N ARG A 909 -16.65 16.96 26.95
CA ARG A 909 -17.71 17.56 26.13
C ARG A 909 -18.13 16.52 25.09
N ASP A 910 -19.41 16.16 25.08
CA ASP A 910 -19.99 15.33 24.04
C ASP A 910 -20.29 16.19 22.80
N ASP A 911 -19.85 15.72 21.63
CA ASP A 911 -20.04 16.36 20.32
C ASP A 911 -21.53 16.46 19.90
N ASN A 912 -22.47 15.95 20.70
CA ASN A 912 -23.92 15.94 20.42
C ASN A 912 -24.68 17.18 20.94
N LYS A 913 -23.99 18.20 21.48
CA LYS A 913 -24.57 19.50 21.80
C LYS A 913 -23.88 20.64 21.05
N SER A 914 -23.93 20.57 19.71
CA SER A 914 -23.82 21.75 18.85
C SER A 914 -24.68 21.59 17.62
#